data_AF-A0A8H6ZRB3-F1
#
_entry.id   AF-A0A8H6ZRB3-F1
#
_cell.length_a   1.000
_cell.length_b   1.000
_cell.length_c   1.000
_cell.angle_alpha   90.00
_cell.angle_beta   90.00
_cell.angle_gamma   90.00
#
_symmetry.space_group_name_H-M   'P 1'
#
loop_
_entity.id
_entity.type
_entity.pdbx_description
1 polymer ?
#
loop_
_entity_poly.entity_id
_entity_poly.type
_entity_poly.pdbx_seq_one_letter_code
_entity_poly.pdbx_strand_id
1 'polypeptide(L)'
;MFPSLPSISLLLLSWALLSSCREQQLFTSSVTYCEPPETLLIQQFFVAYFPSNHSVSFNISAASVEPNVNVTANLYLNVYGMGPVNVTLDLCNILHGALCPLPMYNFTGADSIPLPSSLSVSIPGIAYKMPDIEAFAQLTLTQVGTGQVKACVQSTLSNGWSTHQPAVEWATGGIALFAFLSAFWQSIYPGSLAPFRFVELFYLYQTIVSSNFLSINYPSVYRSFGLNFAWAMGLFSSSSSTIQQSVTNMRHLTGGHLDDRSSDTAVGFVNRKLSPYNFPGKSALVIPSSSSPSNNDFSVADFSSLAAFFTAPASTADPSSFKQLSSSTDVQTVTSASSNVLQAGVPIYVSSVHKPTANAFTTIFLVSLMVLAITVAIFTVGRVLLIISQRRNWKSTNLVRASTAFPWFVKAWFLRVTAIIFAPIVIFALYQWTLKDSWLAVLLAVISFLGVVGAIAFVSFVIIRYAFQKDSASLFSHREYLISYGALFAQYRTSQYPFYLVALAIFFLKAVVIAAVEGHGQTQVILWVIIEAFLVIATLVLRPHQTRGGDVLSTYLAITRLVSAGLFIAFIEGLAVAPIPRTVIAVIIAVMWSVAVLVMFVSILLNTGVQRLWKKPHVTSTLVGNAEHTTDVAPDVTTHVHITIKWLSIHNIPSVFVSPNTVFTASQVYTRAWTLEAPYTFILLSIRITIYLSSIFVIQVWICFIVLRPCLKNKRDRSLNATATTTMEISIGLVFTLLVGLLLPGVAYIVYYAVYAPHWNPLRQIAGPPVRKWFGNHLSSVLDPSVSPKVHEIFVQRYGRAVHIRGVGPWDDRLLTLDPLSISHVLKNSLIYEKPWQSRKLITSLIGCGMLAAEGQVHKRQRRVATPAFSIQNMRALVPLVFNKGMQLRNRWMDMITQNQQKGGKGKVLDVCHWVSRATFDVIGLAGFDYDFNAIQDETNELFAAYKDMFEVAISQGGIWRTIMLVYTPFLNRLFPDHTTRLVQRCQAVIHRVAGRLVQEGKRKIDEGENSGKDLLSLLLKSNAAVDLPAEQRISDEDILHNINTFMFAGSDTSSLSLTWMLLLLAQNPHVQDKLRAELQTVASPSGDLTTEEIQSLYSTVSDLPYLDSVVREVLRLIPPVHSSIRVATQDDEIPTSFPVRRKDGADNGKRSIRIPKGSFVHVPVEAFNLDKEFWGADAWEFNLPESVKELPGLFSNTLTFSAGPRSCIGLRFSMIEIKSFLYILLTNFKFQVTDDKIIKANVYELFSI
;
A
#
# COMPACT_ATOMS: atom_id res chain seq x y z
N MET A 1 13.21 9.82 30.36
CA MET A 1 12.71 8.78 31.29
C MET A 1 11.24 8.59 31.00
N PHE A 2 10.88 7.59 30.18
CA PHE A 2 9.51 7.14 29.95
C PHE A 2 9.57 5.60 29.96
N PRO A 3 8.57 4.90 30.52
CA PRO A 3 8.71 3.52 30.97
C PRO A 3 8.92 2.55 29.81
N SER A 4 9.48 1.39 30.16
CA SER A 4 9.99 0.33 29.30
C SER A 4 8.96 -0.24 28.31
N LEU A 5 9.47 -0.72 27.17
CA LEU A 5 8.76 -1.24 26.00
C LEU A 5 8.17 -2.68 26.07
N PRO A 6 8.24 -3.52 27.13
CA PRO A 6 7.64 -4.85 27.08
C PRO A 6 6.10 -4.84 27.20
N SER A 7 5.48 -3.72 27.60
CA SER A 7 4.02 -3.63 27.78
C SER A 7 3.23 -3.56 26.46
N ILE A 8 3.87 -3.20 25.34
CA ILE A 8 3.21 -3.09 24.03
C ILE A 8 3.20 -4.44 23.28
N SER A 9 4.13 -5.34 23.61
CA SER A 9 4.19 -6.69 23.01
C SER A 9 3.09 -7.61 23.54
N LEU A 10 2.67 -7.42 24.80
CA LEU A 10 1.51 -8.11 25.40
C LEU A 10 0.15 -7.60 24.88
N LEU A 11 0.10 -6.37 24.37
CA LEU A 11 -1.07 -5.79 23.71
C LEU A 11 -1.27 -6.32 22.28
N LEU A 12 -0.20 -6.77 21.61
CA LEU A 12 -0.28 -7.36 20.26
C LEU A 12 -0.58 -8.87 20.29
N LEU A 13 -0.20 -9.59 21.36
CA LEU A 13 -0.56 -11.01 21.55
C LEU A 13 -2.00 -11.22 22.04
N SER A 14 -2.64 -10.21 22.66
CA SER A 14 -4.04 -10.30 23.08
C SER A 14 -5.05 -10.16 21.93
N TRP A 15 -4.63 -9.64 20.76
CA TRP A 15 -5.54 -9.37 19.64
C TRP A 15 -5.60 -10.48 18.58
N ALA A 16 -4.75 -11.50 18.68
CA ALA A 16 -4.88 -12.74 17.90
C ALA A 16 -6.05 -13.62 18.37
N LEU A 17 -6.69 -13.30 19.50
CA LEU A 17 -7.83 -14.03 20.06
C LEU A 17 -9.21 -13.44 19.69
N LEU A 18 -9.25 -12.40 18.86
CA LEU A 18 -10.51 -11.77 18.42
C LEU A 18 -10.85 -12.08 16.95
N SER A 19 -10.63 -13.32 16.51
CA SER A 19 -11.55 -13.89 15.51
C SER A 19 -12.70 -14.55 16.28
N SER A 20 -13.59 -13.73 16.83
CA SER A 20 -14.90 -14.26 17.23
C SER A 20 -15.59 -14.70 15.95
N CYS A 21 -15.65 -16.01 15.71
CA CYS A 21 -16.52 -16.58 14.71
C CYS A 21 -17.94 -16.18 15.13
N ARG A 22 -18.52 -15.17 14.47
CA ARG A 22 -19.89 -14.74 14.77
C ARG A 22 -20.79 -15.93 14.47
N GLU A 23 -21.35 -16.50 15.52
CA GLU A 23 -22.23 -17.66 15.43
C GLU A 23 -23.44 -17.31 14.55
N GLN A 24 -23.84 -18.22 13.67
CA GLN A 24 -25.03 -18.01 12.84
C GLN A 24 -26.22 -17.88 13.80
N GLN A 25 -26.94 -16.77 13.77
CA GLN A 25 -28.11 -16.58 14.61
C GLN A 25 -29.14 -15.74 13.86
N LEU A 26 -30.41 -15.97 14.17
CA LEU A 26 -31.51 -15.09 13.77
C LEU A 26 -32.09 -14.49 15.03
N PHE A 27 -32.10 -13.18 15.13
CA PHE A 27 -32.63 -12.48 16.28
C PHE A 27 -33.69 -11.45 15.88
N THR A 28 -34.58 -11.15 16.82
CA THR A 28 -35.61 -10.12 16.65
C THR A 28 -34.98 -8.73 16.66
N SER A 29 -35.20 -7.95 15.59
CA SER A 29 -34.66 -6.59 15.45
C SER A 29 -35.66 -5.49 15.83
N SER A 30 -36.96 -5.73 15.67
CA SER A 30 -38.02 -4.81 16.05
C SER A 30 -39.26 -5.58 16.46
N VAL A 31 -40.15 -4.97 17.25
CA VAL A 31 -41.34 -5.63 17.78
C VAL A 31 -42.52 -4.68 17.66
N THR A 32 -43.63 -5.21 17.18
CA THR A 32 -44.86 -4.46 16.87
C THR A 32 -46.07 -5.28 17.29
N TYR A 33 -47.16 -4.62 17.64
CA TYR A 33 -48.42 -5.31 17.91
C TYR A 33 -49.20 -5.50 16.61
N CYS A 34 -49.55 -6.76 16.28
CA CYS A 34 -50.39 -7.05 15.12
C CYS A 34 -51.89 -6.92 15.41
N GLU A 35 -52.27 -6.81 16.69
CA GLU A 35 -53.61 -6.49 17.19
C GLU A 35 -53.46 -5.61 18.45
N PRO A 36 -54.38 -4.66 18.75
CA PRO A 36 -54.23 -3.79 19.91
C PRO A 36 -53.94 -4.58 21.20
N PRO A 37 -53.00 -4.13 22.06
CA PRO A 37 -52.61 -4.88 23.25
C PRO A 37 -53.67 -4.76 24.35
N GLU A 38 -54.70 -5.61 24.31
CA GLU A 38 -55.76 -5.60 25.33
C GLU A 38 -55.38 -6.39 26.59
N THR A 39 -54.63 -7.49 26.47
CA THR A 39 -54.33 -8.38 27.60
C THR A 39 -52.86 -8.45 27.99
N LEU A 40 -51.93 -8.13 27.08
CA LEU A 40 -50.50 -8.29 27.32
C LEU A 40 -49.69 -7.09 26.77
N LEU A 41 -48.97 -6.43 27.67
CA LEU A 41 -48.11 -5.28 27.39
C LEU A 41 -46.64 -5.70 27.46
N ILE A 42 -45.99 -5.82 26.31
CA ILE A 42 -44.56 -6.06 26.15
C ILE A 42 -43.78 -4.74 26.29
N GLN A 43 -42.81 -4.74 27.19
CA GLN A 43 -41.83 -3.67 27.36
C GLN A 43 -40.50 -3.99 26.66
N GLN A 44 -40.08 -5.26 26.69
CA GLN A 44 -38.87 -5.75 26.01
C GLN A 44 -39.18 -7.11 25.40
N PHE A 45 -38.76 -7.33 24.17
CA PHE A 45 -38.91 -8.62 23.51
C PHE A 45 -37.72 -8.86 22.60
N PHE A 46 -36.88 -9.78 23.05
CA PHE A 46 -35.73 -10.26 22.30
C PHE A 46 -35.79 -11.78 22.23
N VAL A 47 -35.73 -12.33 21.02
CA VAL A 47 -35.64 -13.77 20.78
C VAL A 47 -34.55 -14.00 19.76
N ALA A 48 -33.62 -14.91 20.04
CA ALA A 48 -32.53 -15.32 19.18
C ALA A 48 -32.51 -16.84 19.00
N TYR A 49 -32.47 -17.30 17.77
CA TYR A 49 -32.35 -18.71 17.41
C TYR A 49 -30.94 -19.05 16.94
N PHE A 50 -30.33 -20.04 17.59
CA PHE A 50 -29.02 -20.58 17.27
C PHE A 50 -29.17 -21.95 16.58
N PRO A 51 -28.84 -22.09 15.29
CA PRO A 51 -28.97 -23.32 14.54
C PRO A 51 -27.90 -24.36 14.90
N SER A 52 -26.76 -23.96 15.50
CA SER A 52 -25.67 -24.83 15.94
C SER A 52 -26.10 -25.76 17.08
N ASN A 53 -26.73 -25.19 18.10
CA ASN A 53 -27.14 -25.87 19.32
C ASN A 53 -28.64 -26.17 19.36
N HIS A 54 -29.37 -25.87 18.27
CA HIS A 54 -30.83 -25.93 18.21
C HIS A 54 -31.52 -25.24 19.41
N SER A 55 -30.96 -24.13 19.88
CA SER A 55 -31.47 -23.42 21.05
C SER A 55 -32.11 -22.09 20.68
N VAL A 56 -33.14 -21.73 21.43
CA VAL A 56 -33.76 -20.40 21.39
C VAL A 56 -33.45 -19.70 22.70
N SER A 57 -32.69 -18.61 22.61
CA SER A 57 -32.53 -17.67 23.70
C SER A 57 -33.60 -16.60 23.61
N PHE A 58 -34.24 -16.29 24.72
CA PHE A 58 -35.19 -15.19 24.80
C PHE A 58 -34.90 -14.33 26.02
N ASN A 59 -35.24 -13.05 25.91
CA ASN A 59 -35.25 -12.09 26.99
C ASN A 59 -36.50 -11.22 26.80
N ILE A 60 -37.50 -11.45 27.64
CA ILE A 60 -38.84 -10.88 27.50
C ILE A 60 -39.22 -10.21 28.82
N SER A 61 -39.66 -8.96 28.72
CA SER A 61 -40.34 -8.22 29.79
C SER A 61 -41.75 -7.91 29.32
N ALA A 62 -42.75 -8.48 30.00
CA ALA A 62 -44.15 -8.25 29.69
C ALA A 62 -45.01 -8.19 30.95
N ALA A 63 -46.17 -7.56 30.83
CA ALA A 63 -47.17 -7.43 31.89
C ALA A 63 -48.53 -7.94 31.39
N SER A 64 -49.20 -8.78 32.17
CA SER A 64 -50.60 -9.16 31.89
C SER A 64 -51.56 -8.18 32.56
N VAL A 65 -52.58 -7.75 31.84
CA VAL A 65 -53.64 -6.87 32.35
C VAL A 65 -54.83 -7.70 32.89
N GLU A 66 -54.99 -8.95 32.45
CA GLU A 66 -56.11 -9.84 32.81
C GLU A 66 -55.61 -11.03 33.67
N PRO A 67 -56.25 -11.35 34.83
CA PRO A 67 -55.86 -12.49 35.68
C PRO A 67 -56.41 -13.84 35.18
N ASN A 68 -55.73 -14.94 35.49
CA ASN A 68 -56.21 -16.33 35.31
C ASN A 68 -56.43 -16.81 33.87
N VAL A 69 -55.71 -16.24 32.89
CA VAL A 69 -55.81 -16.68 31.49
C VAL A 69 -54.78 -17.77 31.18
N ASN A 70 -55.27 -18.93 30.77
CA ASN A 70 -54.45 -20.00 30.19
C ASN A 70 -54.36 -19.79 28.67
N VAL A 71 -53.14 -19.64 28.16
CA VAL A 71 -52.90 -19.34 26.74
C VAL A 71 -51.98 -20.36 26.08
N THR A 72 -52.29 -20.70 24.83
CA THR A 72 -51.41 -21.37 23.89
C THR A 72 -50.75 -20.35 22.98
N ALA A 73 -49.43 -20.46 22.80
CA ALA A 73 -48.67 -19.59 21.92
C ALA A 73 -48.53 -20.22 20.54
N ASN A 74 -49.00 -19.55 19.50
CA ASN A 74 -48.75 -19.96 18.12
C ASN A 74 -47.69 -19.03 17.50
N LEU A 75 -46.54 -19.62 17.16
CA LEU A 75 -45.41 -18.95 16.52
C LEU A 75 -45.46 -19.21 15.03
N TYR A 76 -45.69 -18.15 14.27
CA TYR A 76 -45.66 -18.13 12.82
C TYR A 76 -44.37 -17.46 12.34
N LEU A 77 -43.49 -18.22 11.72
CA LEU A 77 -42.24 -17.73 11.17
C LEU A 77 -42.32 -17.72 9.64
N ASN A 78 -42.06 -16.55 9.04
CA ASN A 78 -41.98 -16.39 7.60
C ASN A 78 -40.64 -15.78 7.18
N VAL A 79 -39.97 -16.45 6.24
CA VAL A 79 -38.69 -16.02 5.67
C VAL A 79 -38.83 -15.95 4.16
N TYR A 80 -38.79 -14.74 3.58
CA TYR A 80 -38.91 -14.52 2.13
C TYR A 80 -40.14 -15.18 1.46
N GLY A 81 -41.23 -15.43 2.21
CA GLY A 81 -42.45 -16.06 1.68
C GLY A 81 -42.35 -17.58 1.47
N MET A 82 -41.26 -18.23 1.92
CA MET A 82 -41.13 -19.69 1.83
C MET A 82 -41.64 -20.37 3.11
N GLY A 83 -42.57 -21.33 2.94
CA GLY A 83 -42.89 -22.39 3.90
C GLY A 83 -43.06 -21.90 5.35
N PRO A 84 -44.23 -21.37 5.72
CA PRO A 84 -44.43 -20.84 7.06
C PRO A 84 -44.22 -21.94 8.10
N VAL A 85 -43.26 -21.73 8.99
CA VAL A 85 -43.12 -22.61 10.16
C VAL A 85 -44.15 -22.12 11.17
N ASN A 86 -45.27 -22.83 11.24
CA ASN A 86 -46.36 -22.57 12.16
C ASN A 86 -46.27 -23.58 13.30
N VAL A 87 -45.88 -23.12 14.48
CA VAL A 87 -45.65 -23.98 15.64
C VAL A 87 -46.48 -23.50 16.81
N THR A 88 -47.38 -24.36 17.27
CA THR A 88 -48.12 -24.16 18.51
C THR A 88 -47.30 -24.68 19.68
N LEU A 89 -46.87 -23.77 20.54
CA LEU A 89 -46.17 -24.00 21.78
C LEU A 89 -47.16 -23.89 22.94
N ASP A 90 -47.27 -24.97 23.70
CA ASP A 90 -47.97 -24.94 24.99
C ASP A 90 -47.01 -24.43 26.07
N LEU A 91 -47.16 -23.14 26.40
CA LEU A 91 -46.31 -22.45 27.36
C LEU A 91 -46.39 -23.09 28.76
N CYS A 92 -47.51 -23.73 29.10
CA CYS A 92 -47.72 -24.35 30.41
C CYS A 92 -46.86 -25.62 30.56
N ASN A 93 -46.74 -26.40 29.51
CA ASN A 93 -45.95 -27.63 29.51
C ASN A 93 -44.43 -27.37 29.40
N ILE A 94 -44.03 -26.38 28.61
CA ILE A 94 -42.61 -26.09 28.34
C ILE A 94 -41.93 -25.41 29.56
N LEU A 95 -42.65 -24.57 30.30
CA LEU A 95 -42.12 -23.81 31.44
C LEU A 95 -42.54 -24.40 32.80
N HIS A 96 -42.85 -25.70 32.85
CA HIS A 96 -43.24 -26.42 34.07
C HIS A 96 -44.35 -25.72 34.89
N GLY A 97 -45.31 -25.07 34.22
CA GLY A 97 -46.43 -24.38 34.86
C GLY A 97 -46.15 -22.98 35.40
N ALA A 98 -44.92 -22.43 35.26
CA ALA A 98 -44.54 -21.17 35.87
C ALA A 98 -45.29 -19.92 35.35
N LEU A 99 -45.80 -19.97 34.11
CA LEU A 99 -46.56 -18.89 33.47
C LEU A 99 -48.06 -19.20 33.31
N CYS A 100 -48.56 -20.28 33.92
CA CYS A 100 -49.95 -20.69 33.80
C CYS A 100 -50.62 -20.88 35.17
N PRO A 101 -51.58 -20.01 35.55
CA PRO A 101 -52.12 -18.88 34.77
C PRO A 101 -51.18 -17.66 34.67
N LEU A 102 -51.36 -16.83 33.63
CA LEU A 102 -50.55 -15.61 33.44
C LEU A 102 -50.69 -14.65 34.64
N PRO A 103 -49.58 -14.26 35.30
CA PRO A 103 -49.63 -13.36 36.44
C PRO A 103 -49.87 -11.90 36.02
N MET A 104 -50.60 -11.14 36.85
CA MET A 104 -50.91 -9.71 36.62
C MET A 104 -49.74 -8.74 36.92
N TYR A 105 -48.59 -9.23 37.37
CA TYR A 105 -47.40 -8.40 37.62
C TYR A 105 -46.44 -8.46 36.43
N ASN A 106 -45.56 -7.46 36.31
CA ASN A 106 -44.51 -7.46 35.29
C ASN A 106 -43.61 -8.69 35.49
N PHE A 107 -43.63 -9.60 34.53
CA PHE A 107 -42.74 -10.74 34.52
C PHE A 107 -41.60 -10.48 33.54
N THR A 108 -40.38 -10.65 34.06
CA THR A 108 -39.14 -10.58 33.27
C THR A 108 -38.53 -11.98 33.28
N GLY A 109 -38.32 -12.53 32.08
CA GLY A 109 -37.76 -13.85 31.91
C GLY A 109 -36.71 -13.83 30.82
N ALA A 110 -35.50 -14.26 31.17
CA ALA A 110 -34.44 -14.50 30.19
C ALA A 110 -33.89 -15.91 30.40
N ASP A 111 -33.95 -16.72 29.35
CA ASP A 111 -33.45 -18.09 29.38
C ASP A 111 -33.03 -18.55 27.96
N SER A 112 -32.31 -19.66 27.87
CA SER A 112 -31.92 -20.30 26.62
C SER A 112 -32.34 -21.76 26.63
N ILE A 113 -33.41 -22.07 25.90
CA ILE A 113 -34.03 -23.40 25.89
C ILE A 113 -33.63 -24.16 24.62
N PRO A 114 -33.14 -25.41 24.72
CA PRO A 114 -32.94 -26.27 23.56
C PRO A 114 -34.29 -26.73 22.99
N LEU A 115 -34.48 -26.61 21.68
CA LEU A 115 -35.70 -27.08 21.02
C LEU A 115 -35.75 -28.62 21.02
N PRO A 116 -36.89 -29.23 21.37
CA PRO A 116 -37.05 -30.68 21.32
C PRO A 116 -36.91 -31.19 19.89
N SER A 117 -36.31 -32.38 19.71
CA SER A 117 -36.01 -32.98 18.40
C SER A 117 -37.24 -33.28 17.53
N SER A 118 -38.44 -33.26 18.10
CA SER A 118 -39.73 -33.35 17.40
C SER A 118 -40.10 -32.05 16.66
N LEU A 119 -39.49 -30.93 17.00
CA LEU A 119 -39.76 -29.60 16.47
C LEU A 119 -38.63 -29.19 15.49
N SER A 120 -38.52 -29.87 14.35
CA SER A 120 -37.48 -29.58 13.34
C SER A 120 -37.83 -28.32 12.54
N VAL A 121 -37.40 -27.14 13.04
CA VAL A 121 -37.55 -25.86 12.34
C VAL A 121 -36.53 -25.79 11.18
N SER A 122 -36.96 -26.21 9.98
CA SER A 122 -36.14 -26.15 8.76
C SER A 122 -36.10 -24.73 8.18
N ILE A 123 -35.31 -23.83 8.80
CA ILE A 123 -35.06 -22.50 8.24
C ILE A 123 -34.10 -22.60 7.04
N PRO A 124 -34.46 -22.07 5.86
CA PRO A 124 -33.58 -22.07 4.70
C PRO A 124 -32.24 -21.40 5.00
N GLY A 125 -31.12 -22.05 4.63
CA GLY A 125 -29.78 -21.53 4.88
C GLY A 125 -29.48 -20.15 4.28
N ILE A 126 -30.32 -19.67 3.35
CA ILE A 126 -30.24 -18.31 2.78
C ILE A 126 -30.58 -17.22 3.82
N ALA A 127 -31.42 -17.53 4.83
CA ALA A 127 -31.81 -16.61 5.89
C ALA A 127 -30.63 -16.14 6.75
N TYR A 128 -29.60 -16.98 6.89
CA TYR A 128 -28.42 -16.66 7.70
C TYR A 128 -27.30 -15.96 6.92
N LYS A 129 -27.44 -15.83 5.59
CA LYS A 129 -26.37 -15.34 4.70
C LYS A 129 -26.73 -14.10 3.90
N MET A 130 -28.02 -13.89 3.59
CA MET A 130 -28.44 -12.69 2.88
C MET A 130 -28.39 -11.48 3.81
N PRO A 131 -27.77 -10.35 3.44
CA PRO A 131 -27.87 -9.12 4.22
C PRO A 131 -29.32 -8.58 4.21
N ASP A 132 -29.68 -7.81 5.23
CA ASP A 132 -30.98 -7.13 5.39
C ASP A 132 -32.18 -8.05 5.13
N ILE A 133 -32.30 -9.16 5.85
CA ILE A 133 -33.30 -10.18 5.53
C ILE A 133 -34.74 -9.65 5.62
N GLU A 134 -35.58 -10.11 4.70
CA GLU A 134 -37.03 -9.90 4.80
C GLU A 134 -37.66 -11.13 5.46
N ALA A 135 -37.63 -11.13 6.79
CA ALA A 135 -38.27 -12.16 7.60
C ALA A 135 -38.97 -11.54 8.81
N PHE A 136 -40.05 -12.17 9.24
CA PHE A 136 -40.74 -11.82 10.47
C PHE A 136 -41.22 -13.08 11.19
N ALA A 137 -41.26 -12.97 12.51
CA ALA A 137 -41.91 -13.91 13.39
C ALA A 137 -43.15 -13.24 13.98
N GLN A 138 -44.27 -13.94 14.00
CA GLN A 138 -45.51 -13.50 14.61
C GLN A 138 -45.87 -14.48 15.73
N LEU A 139 -46.06 -13.96 16.93
CA LEU A 139 -46.50 -14.69 18.11
C LEU A 139 -47.96 -14.33 18.37
N THR A 140 -48.82 -15.33 18.34
CA THR A 140 -50.26 -15.20 18.64
C THR A 140 -50.61 -16.01 19.88
N LEU A 141 -51.11 -15.35 20.92
CA LEU A 141 -51.59 -16.00 22.13
C LEU A 141 -53.08 -16.25 21.99
N THR A 142 -53.49 -17.51 22.09
CA THR A 142 -54.89 -17.96 21.99
C THR A 142 -55.32 -18.58 23.31
N GLN A 143 -56.51 -18.27 23.79
CA GLN A 143 -57.02 -18.82 25.04
C GLN A 143 -57.38 -20.30 24.87
N VAL A 144 -56.95 -21.13 25.83
CA VAL A 144 -57.25 -22.57 25.87
C VAL A 144 -58.74 -22.78 26.12
N GLY A 145 -59.42 -23.46 25.19
CA GLY A 145 -60.85 -23.79 25.27
C GLY A 145 -61.76 -22.93 24.39
N THR A 146 -61.49 -21.63 24.24
CA THR A 146 -62.29 -20.70 23.39
C THR A 146 -61.65 -20.38 22.04
N GLY A 147 -60.32 -20.50 21.92
CA GLY A 147 -59.58 -20.20 20.69
C GLY A 147 -59.50 -18.70 20.34
N GLN A 148 -59.99 -17.81 21.21
CA GLN A 148 -59.92 -16.36 20.98
C GLN A 148 -58.47 -15.85 21.10
N VAL A 149 -58.06 -14.99 20.17
CA VAL A 149 -56.74 -14.33 20.19
C VAL A 149 -56.76 -13.26 21.28
N LYS A 150 -55.87 -13.40 22.26
CA LYS A 150 -55.76 -12.50 23.41
C LYS A 150 -54.61 -11.50 23.25
N ALA A 151 -53.55 -11.89 22.54
CA ALA A 151 -52.46 -10.99 22.17
C ALA A 151 -51.82 -11.41 20.84
N CYS A 152 -51.42 -10.43 20.02
CA CYS A 152 -50.75 -10.65 18.75
C CYS A 152 -49.54 -9.72 18.65
N VAL A 153 -48.35 -10.30 18.52
CA VAL A 153 -47.08 -9.57 18.44
C VAL A 153 -46.32 -10.03 17.21
N GLN A 154 -45.87 -9.10 16.39
CA GLN A 154 -45.07 -9.35 15.20
C GLN A 154 -43.70 -8.69 15.34
N SER A 155 -42.65 -9.46 15.06
CA SER A 155 -41.27 -9.02 15.13
C SER A 155 -40.54 -9.27 13.82
N THR A 156 -39.78 -8.28 13.34
CA THR A 156 -38.87 -8.50 12.20
C THR A 156 -37.62 -9.22 12.67
N LEU A 157 -37.11 -10.13 11.84
CA LEU A 157 -35.91 -10.88 12.13
C LEU A 157 -34.71 -10.29 11.38
N SER A 158 -33.57 -10.32 12.03
CA SER A 158 -32.28 -9.97 11.46
C SER A 158 -31.27 -11.08 11.72
N ASN A 159 -30.36 -11.27 10.78
CA ASN A 159 -29.16 -12.10 10.95
C ASN A 159 -27.92 -11.25 11.25
N GLY A 160 -28.10 -9.93 11.40
CA GLY A 160 -27.03 -8.98 11.70
C GLY A 160 -26.11 -8.63 10.52
N TRP A 161 -26.43 -9.05 9.30
CA TRP A 161 -25.79 -8.60 8.06
C TRP A 161 -26.59 -7.46 7.42
N SER A 162 -25.90 -6.43 6.94
CA SER A 162 -26.53 -5.31 6.21
C SER A 162 -25.65 -4.85 5.05
N THR A 163 -26.30 -4.40 3.98
CA THR A 163 -25.66 -3.72 2.84
C THR A 163 -25.34 -2.25 3.15
N HIS A 164 -25.93 -1.69 4.22
CA HIS A 164 -25.49 -0.43 4.78
C HIS A 164 -24.21 -0.66 5.60
N GLN A 165 -23.10 -0.08 5.14
CA GLN A 165 -21.79 -0.27 5.74
C GLN A 165 -21.11 1.09 5.88
N PRO A 166 -20.82 1.55 7.10
CA PRO A 166 -20.13 2.82 7.32
C PRO A 166 -18.81 2.94 6.56
N ALA A 167 -18.10 1.82 6.34
CA ALA A 167 -16.87 1.79 5.55
C ALA A 167 -17.10 2.23 4.08
N VAL A 168 -18.24 1.89 3.48
CA VAL A 168 -18.59 2.28 2.12
C VAL A 168 -18.93 3.78 2.04
N GLU A 169 -19.60 4.33 3.06
CA GLU A 169 -19.82 5.78 3.18
C GLU A 169 -18.49 6.55 3.20
N TRP A 170 -17.54 6.13 4.05
CA TRP A 170 -16.22 6.76 4.13
C TRP A 170 -15.39 6.57 2.85
N ALA A 171 -15.45 5.41 2.21
CA ALA A 171 -14.75 5.16 0.96
C ALA A 171 -15.28 6.03 -0.19
N THR A 172 -16.60 6.10 -0.35
CA THR A 172 -17.26 6.94 -1.37
C THR A 172 -17.05 8.43 -1.10
N GLY A 173 -17.02 8.84 0.17
CA GLY A 173 -16.61 10.18 0.62
C GLY A 173 -15.15 10.50 0.29
N GLY A 174 -14.23 9.55 0.48
CA GLY A 174 -12.82 9.69 0.10
C GLY A 174 -12.63 9.86 -1.41
N ILE A 175 -13.38 9.11 -2.23
CA ILE A 175 -13.40 9.27 -3.70
C ILE A 175 -13.87 10.68 -4.08
N ALA A 176 -14.93 11.18 -3.44
CA ALA A 176 -15.44 12.52 -3.69
C ALA A 176 -14.45 13.63 -3.26
N LEU A 177 -13.75 13.46 -2.14
CA LEU A 177 -12.70 14.38 -1.69
C LEU A 177 -11.52 14.41 -2.68
N PHE A 178 -11.10 13.25 -3.18
CA PHE A 178 -10.07 13.17 -4.21
C PHE A 178 -10.51 13.88 -5.50
N ALA A 179 -11.75 13.66 -5.93
CA ALA A 179 -12.34 14.33 -7.08
C ALA A 179 -12.40 15.86 -6.88
N PHE A 180 -12.76 16.33 -5.67
CA PHE A 180 -12.77 17.75 -5.32
C PHE A 180 -11.37 18.37 -5.41
N LEU A 181 -10.36 17.76 -4.79
CA LEU A 181 -8.98 18.26 -4.82
C LEU A 181 -8.42 18.30 -6.24
N SER A 182 -8.71 17.26 -7.03
CA SER A 182 -8.37 17.19 -8.44
C SER A 182 -9.02 18.32 -9.24
N ALA A 183 -10.34 18.51 -9.08
CA ALA A 183 -11.09 19.59 -9.72
C ALA A 183 -10.56 20.97 -9.32
N PHE A 184 -10.27 21.19 -8.04
CA PHE A 184 -9.75 22.44 -7.51
C PHE A 184 -8.41 22.81 -8.13
N TRP A 185 -7.46 21.86 -8.12
CA TRP A 185 -6.14 22.07 -8.70
C TRP A 185 -6.20 22.32 -10.21
N GLN A 186 -7.03 21.57 -10.93
CA GLN A 186 -7.06 21.62 -12.39
C GLN A 186 -7.98 22.71 -12.97
N SER A 187 -8.88 23.30 -12.17
CA SER A 187 -9.79 24.36 -12.63
C SER A 187 -9.09 25.66 -13.04
N ILE A 188 -7.77 25.78 -12.84
CA ILE A 188 -6.95 26.90 -13.31
C ILE A 188 -6.61 26.76 -14.81
N TYR A 189 -6.61 25.54 -15.34
CA TYR A 189 -6.26 25.26 -16.73
C TYR A 189 -7.53 25.21 -17.60
N PRO A 190 -7.65 26.08 -18.63
CA PRO A 190 -8.76 26.02 -19.56
C PRO A 190 -8.70 24.68 -20.33
N GLY A 191 -9.79 23.91 -20.28
CA GLY A 191 -9.90 22.62 -20.98
C GLY A 191 -9.62 21.36 -20.16
N SER A 192 -9.37 21.44 -18.84
CA SER A 192 -9.33 20.23 -18.01
C SER A 192 -10.71 19.60 -17.87
N LEU A 193 -10.79 18.27 -18.00
CA LEU A 193 -12.02 17.49 -17.78
C LEU A 193 -12.31 17.22 -16.29
N ALA A 194 -11.32 17.33 -15.40
CA ALA A 194 -11.47 16.95 -13.99
C ALA A 194 -12.55 17.75 -13.22
N PRO A 195 -12.70 19.08 -13.40
CA PRO A 195 -13.77 19.84 -12.77
C PRO A 195 -15.18 19.37 -13.14
N PHE A 196 -15.37 18.82 -14.34
CA PHE A 196 -16.67 18.30 -14.79
C PHE A 196 -16.95 16.91 -14.21
N ARG A 197 -15.94 16.04 -14.17
CA ARG A 197 -16.06 14.69 -13.58
C ARG A 197 -16.42 14.73 -12.10
N PHE A 198 -16.01 15.78 -11.39
CA PHE A 198 -16.43 16.02 -10.02
C PHE A 198 -17.95 16.23 -9.88
N VAL A 199 -18.53 17.11 -10.71
CA VAL A 199 -19.99 17.36 -10.68
C VAL A 199 -20.77 16.12 -11.14
N GLU A 200 -20.28 15.40 -12.15
CA GLU A 200 -20.89 14.16 -12.65
C GLU A 200 -20.86 13.02 -11.62
N LEU A 201 -19.80 12.92 -10.81
CA LEU A 201 -19.71 11.96 -9.70
C LEU A 201 -20.77 12.26 -8.63
N PHE A 202 -20.92 13.52 -8.21
CA PHE A 202 -21.96 13.91 -7.25
C PHE A 202 -23.36 13.63 -7.79
N TYR A 203 -23.59 13.93 -9.07
CA TYR A 203 -24.85 13.63 -9.72
C TYR A 203 -25.15 12.11 -9.76
N LEU A 204 -24.13 11.27 -9.96
CA LEU A 204 -24.28 9.81 -9.87
C LEU A 204 -24.69 9.38 -8.45
N TYR A 205 -24.02 9.86 -7.40
CA TYR A 205 -24.38 9.55 -6.01
C TYR A 205 -25.79 10.01 -5.66
N GLN A 206 -26.16 11.23 -6.06
CA GLN A 206 -27.51 11.76 -5.88
C GLN A 206 -28.57 10.98 -6.68
N THR A 207 -28.21 10.40 -7.84
CA THR A 207 -29.13 9.55 -8.60
C THR A 207 -29.39 8.23 -7.87
N ILE A 208 -28.36 7.62 -7.27
CA ILE A 208 -28.52 6.39 -6.47
C ILE A 208 -29.49 6.65 -5.31
N VAL A 209 -29.31 7.75 -4.58
CA VAL A 209 -30.19 8.12 -3.45
C VAL A 209 -31.59 8.47 -3.92
N SER A 210 -31.75 9.35 -4.93
CA SER A 210 -33.08 9.75 -5.42
C SER A 210 -33.88 8.58 -6.03
N SER A 211 -33.19 7.56 -6.54
CA SER A 211 -33.85 6.33 -6.98
C SER A 211 -34.49 5.52 -5.86
N ASN A 212 -34.22 5.82 -4.58
CA ASN A 212 -34.89 5.23 -3.41
C ASN A 212 -36.07 6.06 -2.91
N PHE A 213 -36.35 7.23 -3.52
CA PHE A 213 -37.45 8.11 -3.13
C PHE A 213 -38.77 7.81 -3.82
N LEU A 214 -38.82 6.89 -4.80
CA LEU A 214 -40.07 6.55 -5.47
C LEU A 214 -40.98 5.76 -4.52
N SER A 215 -42.29 5.94 -4.65
CA SER A 215 -43.32 5.33 -3.81
C SER A 215 -43.59 3.87 -4.24
N ILE A 216 -42.55 3.04 -4.30
CA ILE A 216 -42.61 1.62 -4.68
C ILE A 216 -42.09 0.70 -3.57
N ASN A 217 -42.40 -0.59 -3.67
CA ASN A 217 -42.09 -1.57 -2.63
C ASN A 217 -40.66 -2.11 -2.78
N TYR A 218 -39.67 -1.29 -2.44
CA TYR A 218 -38.25 -1.70 -2.47
C TYR A 218 -37.95 -2.80 -1.45
N PRO A 219 -37.16 -3.81 -1.84
CA PRO A 219 -36.51 -4.70 -0.88
C PRO A 219 -35.65 -3.93 0.12
N SER A 220 -35.65 -4.39 1.37
CA SER A 220 -34.78 -3.87 2.45
C SER A 220 -33.31 -3.73 2.02
N VAL A 221 -32.78 -4.73 1.31
CA VAL A 221 -31.41 -4.77 0.77
C VAL A 221 -31.08 -3.55 -0.11
N TYR A 222 -31.99 -3.14 -0.99
CA TYR A 222 -31.71 -2.00 -1.88
C TYR A 222 -31.75 -0.66 -1.12
N ARG A 223 -32.68 -0.56 -0.16
CA ARG A 223 -32.82 0.62 0.69
C ARG A 223 -31.57 0.82 1.55
N SER A 224 -31.13 -0.23 2.22
CA SER A 224 -29.89 -0.24 3.01
C SER A 224 -28.65 0.07 2.15
N PHE A 225 -28.58 -0.43 0.91
CA PHE A 225 -27.53 -0.05 -0.03
C PHE A 225 -27.54 1.45 -0.35
N GLY A 226 -28.73 2.04 -0.58
CA GLY A 226 -28.90 3.46 -0.87
C GLY A 226 -28.38 4.37 0.26
N LEU A 227 -28.54 3.94 1.52
CA LEU A 227 -28.09 4.69 2.70
C LEU A 227 -26.59 5.02 2.67
N ASN A 228 -25.76 4.17 2.05
CA ASN A 228 -24.31 4.43 1.90
C ASN A 228 -23.98 5.73 1.14
N PHE A 229 -24.94 6.29 0.41
CA PHE A 229 -24.79 7.51 -0.38
C PHE A 229 -25.63 8.67 0.18
N ALA A 230 -26.34 8.50 1.30
CA ALA A 230 -27.26 9.50 1.87
C ALA A 230 -26.58 10.86 2.13
N TRP A 231 -25.31 10.84 2.53
CA TRP A 231 -24.49 12.04 2.76
C TRP A 231 -24.37 12.93 1.51
N ALA A 232 -24.47 12.38 0.29
CA ALA A 232 -24.40 13.13 -0.96
C ALA A 232 -25.65 14.00 -1.22
N MET A 233 -26.78 13.69 -0.54
CA MET A 233 -27.98 14.54 -0.49
C MET A 233 -27.98 15.51 0.70
N GLY A 234 -26.94 15.51 1.54
CA GLY A 234 -26.89 16.28 2.78
C GLY A 234 -27.64 15.64 3.95
N LEU A 235 -28.02 14.36 3.82
CA LEU A 235 -28.64 13.57 4.90
C LEU A 235 -27.53 12.84 5.67
N PHE A 236 -27.04 13.43 6.75
CA PHE A 236 -26.04 12.81 7.62
C PHE A 236 -26.70 12.02 8.75
N SER A 237 -26.21 10.80 9.00
CA SER A 237 -26.68 9.92 10.08
C SER A 237 -26.27 10.38 11.48
N SER A 238 -25.60 11.54 11.65
CA SER A 238 -25.13 11.95 12.97
C SER A 238 -26.29 12.33 13.88
N SER A 239 -26.26 11.73 15.06
CA SER A 239 -27.17 11.81 16.18
C SER A 239 -26.98 13.07 17.03
N SER A 240 -26.42 14.16 16.46
CA SER A 240 -26.30 15.43 17.21
C SER A 240 -27.69 15.96 17.53
N SER A 241 -28.15 15.62 18.74
CA SER A 241 -29.47 15.96 19.24
C SER A 241 -29.68 17.47 19.21
N THR A 242 -28.66 18.30 19.33
CA THR A 242 -28.77 19.76 19.41
C THR A 242 -29.28 20.45 18.14
N ILE A 243 -28.75 20.12 16.96
CA ILE A 243 -29.23 20.71 15.68
C ILE A 243 -30.65 20.21 15.40
N GLN A 244 -30.87 18.91 15.60
CA GLN A 244 -32.18 18.32 15.35
C GLN A 244 -33.24 18.83 16.32
N GLN A 245 -32.91 18.96 17.60
CA GLN A 245 -33.78 19.58 18.62
C GLN A 245 -34.05 21.04 18.29
N SER A 246 -33.08 21.79 17.77
CA SER A 246 -33.29 23.18 17.35
C SER A 246 -34.26 23.27 16.16
N VAL A 247 -34.15 22.35 15.20
CA VAL A 247 -35.09 22.24 14.06
C VAL A 247 -36.49 21.86 14.54
N THR A 248 -36.61 20.85 15.39
CA THR A 248 -37.86 20.40 16.02
C THR A 248 -38.52 21.53 16.82
N ASN A 249 -37.75 22.23 17.66
CA ASN A 249 -38.24 23.36 18.45
C ASN A 249 -38.73 24.51 17.55
N MET A 250 -37.97 24.85 16.51
CA MET A 250 -38.40 25.84 15.52
C MET A 250 -39.71 25.44 14.83
N ARG A 251 -39.86 24.17 14.46
CA ARG A 251 -41.07 23.64 13.82
C ARG A 251 -42.28 23.75 14.74
N HIS A 252 -42.14 23.38 16.01
CA HIS A 252 -43.19 23.52 17.01
C HIS A 252 -43.60 24.97 17.26
N LEU A 253 -42.63 25.89 17.40
CA LEU A 253 -42.89 27.32 17.59
C LEU A 253 -43.60 27.97 16.40
N THR A 254 -43.56 27.32 15.23
CA THR A 254 -44.15 27.80 13.98
C THR A 254 -45.38 27.01 13.56
N GLY A 255 -46.04 26.32 14.52
CA GLY A 255 -47.31 25.64 14.32
C GLY A 255 -47.22 24.26 13.68
N GLY A 256 -46.03 23.65 13.62
CA GLY A 256 -45.86 22.27 13.16
C GLY A 256 -46.23 21.25 14.24
N HIS A 257 -47.01 20.26 13.84
CA HIS A 257 -47.62 19.25 14.73
C HIS A 257 -47.47 17.81 14.21
N LEU A 258 -46.85 17.58 13.03
CA LEU A 258 -46.47 16.22 12.60
C LEU A 258 -45.56 15.57 13.66
N ASP A 259 -45.57 14.24 13.79
CA ASP A 259 -44.86 13.54 14.88
C ASP A 259 -43.34 13.86 14.95
N ASP A 260 -42.87 14.37 16.11
CA ASP A 260 -41.47 14.75 16.38
C ASP A 260 -40.55 13.60 16.75
N ARG A 261 -41.14 12.45 17.08
CA ARG A 261 -40.37 11.23 17.22
C ARG A 261 -39.82 10.93 15.84
N SER A 262 -38.49 10.87 15.70
CA SER A 262 -37.91 10.02 14.64
C SER A 262 -38.71 8.75 14.73
N SER A 263 -39.49 8.36 13.71
CA SER A 263 -40.30 7.15 13.80
C SER A 263 -39.36 6.01 14.20
N ASP A 264 -39.41 5.68 15.49
CA ASP A 264 -38.23 5.26 16.24
C ASP A 264 -37.97 3.80 15.85
N THR A 265 -36.73 3.56 15.45
CA THR A 265 -36.11 2.24 15.28
C THR A 265 -36.99 1.13 14.68
N ALA A 266 -36.82 0.92 13.37
CA ALA A 266 -37.09 -0.34 12.66
C ALA A 266 -38.54 -0.87 12.61
N VAL A 267 -39.53 -0.20 13.21
CA VAL A 267 -40.94 -0.61 13.13
C VAL A 267 -41.60 -0.25 11.79
N GLY A 268 -41.03 0.69 11.03
CA GLY A 268 -41.55 1.13 9.73
C GLY A 268 -41.37 0.15 8.56
N PHE A 269 -41.17 -1.15 8.78
CA PHE A 269 -41.05 -2.13 7.67
C PHE A 269 -42.29 -3.01 7.49
N VAL A 270 -43.25 -2.99 8.42
CA VAL A 270 -44.48 -3.76 8.29
C VAL A 270 -45.66 -2.82 8.04
N ASN A 271 -46.01 -2.63 6.76
CA ASN A 271 -47.24 -1.96 6.39
C ASN A 271 -48.40 -2.88 6.81
N ARG A 272 -49.28 -2.50 7.73
CA ARG A 272 -50.36 -3.41 8.14
C ARG A 272 -51.35 -3.69 6.99
N LYS A 273 -51.52 -2.77 6.04
CA LYS A 273 -52.41 -2.91 4.88
C LYS A 273 -51.77 -3.56 3.64
N LEU A 274 -50.45 -3.41 3.47
CA LEU A 274 -49.69 -3.97 2.33
C LEU A 274 -48.75 -5.12 2.72
N SER A 275 -48.71 -5.49 4.00
CA SER A 275 -48.17 -6.77 4.44
C SER A 275 -49.05 -7.84 3.80
N PRO A 276 -48.51 -8.77 2.99
CA PRO A 276 -49.26 -9.86 2.37
C PRO A 276 -49.99 -10.79 3.37
N TYR A 277 -49.97 -10.47 4.67
CA TYR A 277 -50.17 -11.39 5.79
C TYR A 277 -51.20 -10.93 6.83
N ASN A 278 -52.02 -9.89 6.55
CA ASN A 278 -53.04 -9.39 7.48
C ASN A 278 -54.48 -9.54 6.94
N PHE A 279 -55.31 -10.40 7.58
CA PHE A 279 -56.78 -10.51 7.41
C PHE A 279 -57.48 -10.45 8.80
N PRO A 280 -58.75 -10.01 8.94
CA PRO A 280 -59.19 -9.22 10.11
C PRO A 280 -60.10 -9.93 11.16
N GLY A 281 -59.97 -9.49 12.43
CA GLY A 281 -60.91 -9.68 13.56
C GLY A 281 -61.13 -8.32 14.30
N LYS A 282 -62.22 -8.16 15.05
CA LYS A 282 -62.96 -6.89 15.34
C LYS A 282 -62.61 -6.20 16.69
N SER A 283 -62.40 -4.86 16.70
CA SER A 283 -63.13 -3.78 17.45
C SER A 283 -62.93 -3.71 18.99
N ALA A 284 -62.79 -2.60 19.74
CA ALA A 284 -62.64 -1.14 19.58
C ALA A 284 -62.49 -0.44 20.98
N LEU A 285 -62.01 0.84 21.02
CA LEU A 285 -62.22 1.97 22.00
C LEU A 285 -61.34 2.23 23.28
N VAL A 286 -60.70 3.44 23.28
CA VAL A 286 -60.59 4.56 24.29
C VAL A 286 -59.61 4.59 25.52
N ILE A 287 -58.54 5.44 25.42
CA ILE A 287 -57.96 6.60 26.23
C ILE A 287 -58.26 6.72 27.77
N PRO A 288 -57.44 7.31 28.74
CA PRO A 288 -56.31 8.29 28.69
C PRO A 288 -55.04 8.16 29.64
N SER A 289 -54.02 8.96 29.25
CA SER A 289 -52.91 9.71 29.91
C SER A 289 -52.56 9.72 31.43
N SER A 290 -51.24 9.85 31.73
CA SER A 290 -50.60 10.75 32.75
C SER A 290 -49.05 10.64 32.69
N SER A 291 -48.24 11.62 32.25
CA SER A 291 -47.74 12.88 32.86
C SER A 291 -46.43 12.80 33.68
N SER A 292 -45.30 13.23 33.07
CA SER A 292 -44.16 14.05 33.59
C SER A 292 -43.34 13.58 34.84
N PRO A 293 -42.13 14.12 35.15
CA PRO A 293 -41.48 15.34 34.67
C PRO A 293 -39.98 15.27 34.31
N SER A 294 -39.55 16.41 33.76
CA SER A 294 -38.20 16.94 33.51
C SER A 294 -37.22 16.90 34.69
N ASN A 295 -35.91 16.80 34.40
CA ASN A 295 -34.98 17.89 34.70
C ASN A 295 -33.62 17.75 33.99
N ASN A 296 -33.08 18.92 33.67
CA ASN A 296 -31.81 19.22 33.04
C ASN A 296 -30.62 18.72 33.88
N ASP A 297 -29.50 18.40 33.25
CA ASP A 297 -28.32 19.28 33.30
C ASP A 297 -27.16 18.77 32.45
N PHE A 298 -26.50 19.73 31.81
CA PHE A 298 -25.34 19.54 30.96
C PHE A 298 -24.09 19.95 31.75
N SER A 299 -23.17 19.02 32.01
CA SER A 299 -21.83 19.35 32.53
C SER A 299 -20.74 18.76 31.64
N VAL A 300 -19.92 19.66 31.09
CA VAL A 300 -18.67 19.36 30.39
C VAL A 300 -17.58 19.11 31.44
N ALA A 301 -17.44 17.88 31.91
CA ALA A 301 -16.25 17.38 32.60
C ALA A 301 -16.39 15.87 32.84
N ASP A 302 -15.77 15.03 32.01
CA ASP A 302 -14.95 13.91 32.49
C ASP A 302 -14.34 13.12 31.32
N PHE A 303 -13.09 13.44 30.99
CA PHE A 303 -12.23 12.63 30.10
C PHE A 303 -11.49 11.52 30.87
N SER A 304 -11.87 11.27 32.13
CA SER A 304 -11.22 10.35 33.06
C SER A 304 -11.82 8.93 33.05
N SER A 305 -13.05 8.76 32.56
CA SER A 305 -13.75 7.45 32.53
C SER A 305 -13.31 6.53 31.38
N LEU A 306 -12.59 7.05 30.38
CA LEU A 306 -12.03 6.27 29.27
C LEU A 306 -10.83 5.40 29.68
N ALA A 307 -10.16 5.72 30.79
CA ALA A 307 -9.02 4.93 31.29
C ALA A 307 -9.47 3.72 32.14
N ALA A 308 -10.64 3.78 32.77
CA ALA A 308 -11.17 2.70 33.60
C ALA A 308 -11.69 1.50 32.79
N PHE A 309 -11.89 1.67 31.48
CA PHE A 309 -12.34 0.59 30.59
C PHE A 309 -11.22 -0.37 30.17
N PHE A 310 -9.94 0.00 30.39
CA PHE A 310 -8.78 -0.74 29.89
C PHE A 310 -8.09 -1.66 30.93
N THR A 311 -8.59 -1.76 32.16
CA THR A 311 -7.89 -2.47 33.26
C THR A 311 -8.64 -3.62 33.92
N ALA A 312 -9.80 -4.07 33.41
CA ALA A 312 -10.48 -5.26 33.94
C ALA A 312 -9.90 -6.56 33.33
N PRO A 313 -9.37 -7.52 34.12
CA PRO A 313 -8.93 -8.82 33.61
C PRO A 313 -10.11 -9.71 33.25
N ALA A 314 -10.00 -10.47 32.16
CA ALA A 314 -10.97 -11.47 31.75
C ALA A 314 -10.94 -12.70 32.69
N SER A 315 -11.98 -12.87 33.51
CA SER A 315 -12.35 -14.17 34.06
C SER A 315 -13.22 -14.93 33.07
N THR A 316 -13.11 -16.25 33.14
CA THR A 316 -13.82 -17.30 32.41
C THR A 316 -15.29 -17.01 32.11
N ALA A 317 -15.73 -17.48 30.94
CA ALA A 317 -17.09 -17.41 30.40
C ALA A 317 -18.19 -17.53 31.48
N ASP A 318 -18.96 -16.47 31.60
CA ASP A 318 -20.10 -16.36 32.52
C ASP A 318 -21.32 -15.93 31.69
N PRO A 319 -22.54 -16.44 31.94
CA PRO A 319 -23.76 -16.18 31.13
C PRO A 319 -24.19 -14.70 31.09
N SER A 320 -23.50 -13.83 31.83
CA SER A 320 -23.78 -12.41 32.00
C SER A 320 -23.43 -11.54 30.78
N SER A 321 -22.70 -12.07 29.79
CA SER A 321 -22.35 -11.34 28.55
C SER A 321 -23.56 -11.02 27.65
N PHE A 322 -24.72 -11.62 27.91
CA PHE A 322 -25.94 -11.40 27.14
C PHE A 322 -26.64 -10.06 27.46
N LYS A 323 -26.33 -9.44 28.62
CA LYS A 323 -26.96 -8.17 29.03
C LYS A 323 -26.51 -6.96 28.22
N GLN A 324 -25.35 -7.00 27.57
CA GLN A 324 -24.79 -5.80 26.92
C GLN A 324 -25.27 -5.58 25.47
N LEU A 325 -25.88 -6.60 24.84
CA LEU A 325 -26.57 -6.46 23.55
C LEU A 325 -28.04 -6.00 23.69
N SER A 326 -28.53 -5.85 24.94
CA SER A 326 -29.97 -5.71 25.26
C SER A 326 -30.43 -4.26 25.52
N SER A 327 -29.55 -3.26 25.49
CA SER A 327 -29.85 -1.92 26.05
C SER A 327 -30.56 -0.93 25.12
N SER A 328 -31.18 -1.33 24.01
CA SER A 328 -31.95 -0.39 23.17
C SER A 328 -32.94 -1.08 22.21
N THR A 329 -33.90 -1.84 22.73
CA THR A 329 -35.09 -2.23 21.94
C THR A 329 -36.34 -1.87 22.75
N ASP A 330 -36.60 -0.57 22.88
CA ASP A 330 -37.88 -0.08 23.39
C ASP A 330 -38.99 -0.51 22.44
N VAL A 331 -40.02 -1.17 22.99
CA VAL A 331 -41.17 -1.67 22.24
C VAL A 331 -42.10 -0.50 21.92
N GLN A 332 -42.24 -0.18 20.64
CA GLN A 332 -43.10 0.91 20.16
C GLN A 332 -44.58 0.47 20.18
N THR A 333 -45.45 1.25 20.82
CA THR A 333 -46.89 0.97 20.91
C THR A 333 -47.64 1.54 19.70
N VAL A 334 -48.29 0.66 18.93
CA VAL A 334 -49.16 1.03 17.81
C VAL A 334 -50.50 1.47 18.39
N THR A 335 -50.75 2.79 18.46
CA THR A 335 -52.05 3.33 18.89
C THR A 335 -53.06 3.28 17.75
N SER A 336 -54.37 3.31 18.05
CA SER A 336 -55.44 3.39 17.04
C SER A 336 -55.38 4.65 16.14
N ALA A 337 -54.52 5.63 16.48
CA ALA A 337 -54.23 6.81 15.69
C ALA A 337 -53.05 6.64 14.71
N SER A 338 -52.25 5.58 14.86
CA SER A 338 -51.13 5.29 13.94
C SER A 338 -51.66 4.81 12.58
N SER A 339 -51.26 5.50 11.51
CA SER A 339 -51.76 5.21 10.17
C SER A 339 -51.22 3.88 9.65
N ASN A 340 -52.12 2.94 9.34
CA ASN A 340 -51.82 1.60 8.81
C ASN A 340 -51.17 1.55 7.41
N VAL A 341 -50.69 2.68 6.87
CA VAL A 341 -50.09 2.78 5.55
C VAL A 341 -48.67 3.30 5.74
N LEU A 342 -47.68 2.46 5.46
CA LEU A 342 -46.31 2.93 5.27
C LEU A 342 -46.32 3.87 4.07
N GLN A 343 -46.02 5.15 4.29
CA GLN A 343 -45.87 6.12 3.22
C GLN A 343 -44.61 5.77 2.43
N ALA A 344 -44.76 4.98 1.36
CA ALA A 344 -43.63 4.59 0.50
C ALA A 344 -42.99 5.81 -0.17
N GLY A 345 -41.66 5.78 -0.34
CA GLY A 345 -40.89 6.86 -0.96
C GLY A 345 -40.06 7.64 0.06
N VAL A 346 -40.04 8.97 -0.08
CA VAL A 346 -39.23 9.89 0.75
C VAL A 346 -39.41 9.68 2.26
N PRO A 347 -40.63 9.51 2.82
CA PRO A 347 -40.83 9.33 4.26
C PRO A 347 -40.03 8.17 4.87
N ILE A 348 -40.14 6.99 4.28
CA ILE A 348 -39.49 5.76 4.75
C ILE A 348 -37.97 5.87 4.65
N TYR A 349 -37.47 6.45 3.55
CA TYR A 349 -36.02 6.60 3.38
C TYR A 349 -35.43 7.56 4.42
N VAL A 350 -36.05 8.74 4.63
CA VAL A 350 -35.55 9.71 5.62
C VAL A 350 -35.63 9.15 7.05
N SER A 351 -36.69 8.41 7.37
CA SER A 351 -36.81 7.73 8.67
C SER A 351 -35.68 6.71 8.89
N SER A 352 -35.24 5.98 7.85
CA SER A 352 -34.12 5.05 7.97
C SER A 352 -32.76 5.72 8.24
N VAL A 353 -32.64 7.03 7.98
CA VAL A 353 -31.50 7.88 8.39
C VAL A 353 -31.68 8.44 9.82
N HIS A 354 -32.70 7.98 10.57
CA HIS A 354 -33.04 8.44 11.92
C HIS A 354 -33.38 9.94 11.99
N LYS A 355 -34.10 10.44 10.98
CA LYS A 355 -34.62 11.83 10.97
C LYS A 355 -36.15 11.82 10.80
N PRO A 356 -36.89 12.65 11.56
CA PRO A 356 -38.28 12.96 11.26
C PRO A 356 -38.42 13.48 9.82
N THR A 357 -39.43 12.97 9.12
CA THR A 357 -39.70 13.28 7.71
C THR A 357 -39.99 14.77 7.50
N ALA A 358 -40.71 15.39 8.44
CA ALA A 358 -40.99 16.83 8.46
C ALA A 358 -39.74 17.70 8.61
N ASN A 359 -38.64 17.16 9.16
CA ASN A 359 -37.40 17.90 9.37
C ASN A 359 -36.42 17.76 8.19
N ALA A 360 -36.69 16.87 7.22
CA ALA A 360 -35.79 16.54 6.12
C ALA A 360 -35.33 17.76 5.32
N PHE A 361 -36.28 18.60 4.89
CA PHE A 361 -36.00 19.81 4.12
C PHE A 361 -35.13 20.78 4.92
N THR A 362 -35.49 21.06 6.18
CA THR A 362 -34.77 22.02 7.03
C THR A 362 -33.33 21.56 7.29
N THR A 363 -33.09 20.25 7.48
CA THR A 363 -31.74 19.69 7.61
C THR A 363 -30.91 19.95 6.34
N ILE A 364 -31.47 19.67 5.17
CA ILE A 364 -30.79 19.87 3.88
C ILE A 364 -30.53 21.36 3.61
N PHE A 365 -31.48 22.22 3.97
CA PHE A 365 -31.34 23.67 3.91
C PHE A 365 -30.16 24.17 4.75
N LEU A 366 -30.07 23.75 6.01
CA LEU A 366 -28.97 24.13 6.90
C LEU A 366 -27.61 23.63 6.40
N VAL A 367 -27.53 22.37 5.93
CA VAL A 367 -26.31 21.82 5.33
C VAL A 367 -25.89 22.63 4.10
N SER A 368 -26.85 22.99 3.24
CA SER A 368 -26.59 23.79 2.04
C SER A 368 -26.08 25.19 2.39
N LEU A 369 -26.63 25.83 3.43
CA LEU A 369 -26.15 27.10 3.96
C LEU A 369 -24.73 27.00 4.53
N MET A 370 -24.43 25.93 5.28
CA MET A 370 -23.08 25.70 5.81
C MET A 370 -22.06 25.54 4.67
N VAL A 371 -22.38 24.77 3.64
CA VAL A 371 -21.50 24.58 2.46
C VAL A 371 -21.29 25.92 1.72
N LEU A 372 -22.34 26.72 1.54
CA LEU A 372 -22.24 28.06 0.95
C LEU A 372 -21.36 29.00 1.80
N ALA A 373 -21.58 29.04 3.12
CA ALA A 373 -20.83 29.89 4.05
C ALA A 373 -19.34 29.52 4.10
N ILE A 374 -19.03 28.22 4.15
CA ILE A 374 -17.64 27.72 4.08
C ILE A 374 -17.00 28.11 2.76
N THR A 375 -17.73 27.98 1.64
CA THR A 375 -17.25 28.37 0.31
C THR A 375 -16.93 29.87 0.24
N VAL A 376 -17.81 30.72 0.78
CA VAL A 376 -17.59 32.17 0.89
C VAL A 376 -16.35 32.45 1.75
N ALA A 377 -16.23 31.84 2.93
CA ALA A 377 -15.11 32.05 3.85
C ALA A 377 -13.75 31.65 3.23
N ILE A 378 -13.68 30.52 2.53
CA ILE A 378 -12.45 30.07 1.86
C ILE A 378 -12.03 31.08 0.78
N PHE A 379 -12.97 31.56 -0.03
CA PHE A 379 -12.65 32.50 -1.11
C PHE A 379 -12.37 33.91 -0.62
N THR A 380 -12.99 34.38 0.48
CA THR A 380 -12.64 35.67 1.10
C THR A 380 -11.24 35.62 1.67
N VAL A 381 -10.87 34.57 2.41
CA VAL A 381 -9.50 34.35 2.91
C VAL A 381 -8.50 34.28 1.74
N GLY A 382 -8.83 33.55 0.68
CA GLY A 382 -8.00 33.49 -0.53
C GLY A 382 -7.77 34.87 -1.18
N ARG A 383 -8.81 35.72 -1.23
CA ARG A 383 -8.69 37.10 -1.75
C ARG A 383 -7.82 37.97 -0.86
N VAL A 384 -7.99 37.88 0.46
CA VAL A 384 -7.19 38.62 1.45
C VAL A 384 -5.71 38.24 1.34
N LEU A 385 -5.40 36.95 1.24
CA LEU A 385 -4.03 36.46 1.07
C LEU A 385 -3.38 36.97 -0.23
N LEU A 386 -4.14 37.01 -1.34
CA LEU A 386 -3.65 37.58 -2.59
C LEU A 386 -3.36 39.09 -2.48
N ILE A 387 -4.23 39.85 -1.80
CA ILE A 387 -4.02 41.29 -1.56
C ILE A 387 -2.78 41.52 -0.69
N ILE A 388 -2.60 40.74 0.39
CA ILE A 388 -1.41 40.81 1.26
C ILE A 388 -0.14 40.48 0.45
N SER A 389 -0.19 39.44 -0.38
CA SER A 389 0.94 39.04 -1.23
C SER A 389 1.31 40.11 -2.25
N GLN A 390 0.34 40.88 -2.76
CA GLN A 390 0.59 41.99 -3.68
C GLN A 390 1.20 43.20 -2.97
N ARG A 391 0.74 43.52 -1.75
CA ARG A 391 1.30 44.62 -0.94
C ARG A 391 2.75 44.38 -0.50
N ARG A 392 3.16 43.11 -0.36
CA ARG A 392 4.53 42.73 0.05
C ARG A 392 5.58 42.76 -1.09
N ASN A 393 5.24 43.35 -2.24
CA ASN A 393 6.14 43.57 -3.39
C ASN A 393 6.79 42.29 -3.96
N TRP A 394 6.11 41.14 -3.86
CA TRP A 394 6.53 39.89 -4.49
C TRP A 394 6.29 39.98 -6.01
N LYS A 395 7.26 40.53 -6.75
CA LYS A 395 7.22 40.70 -8.22
C LYS A 395 7.29 39.35 -8.97
N SER A 396 6.28 38.49 -8.83
CA SER A 396 6.10 37.32 -9.70
C SER A 396 4.98 37.59 -10.70
N THR A 397 5.30 37.48 -11.99
CA THR A 397 4.35 37.56 -13.11
C THR A 397 3.18 36.58 -12.97
N ASN A 398 3.41 35.44 -12.29
CA ASN A 398 2.39 34.44 -12.01
C ASN A 398 1.38 34.89 -10.92
N LEU A 399 1.82 35.66 -9.92
CA LEU A 399 0.94 36.18 -8.85
C LEU A 399 -0.02 37.25 -9.39
N VAL A 400 0.43 38.09 -10.31
CA VAL A 400 -0.40 39.10 -10.99
C VAL A 400 -1.46 38.42 -11.87
N ARG A 401 -1.07 37.37 -12.61
CA ARG A 401 -2.00 36.57 -13.43
C ARG A 401 -3.02 35.80 -12.58
N ALA A 402 -2.61 35.29 -11.41
CA ALA A 402 -3.51 34.61 -10.49
C ALA A 402 -4.53 35.57 -9.87
N SER A 403 -4.10 36.78 -9.46
CA SER A 403 -4.99 37.78 -8.85
C SER A 403 -6.05 38.33 -9.82
N THR A 404 -5.69 38.48 -11.10
CA THR A 404 -6.60 38.90 -12.18
C THR A 404 -7.60 37.80 -12.56
N ALA A 405 -7.19 36.52 -12.52
CA ALA A 405 -8.05 35.38 -12.82
C ALA A 405 -8.98 34.96 -11.65
N PHE A 406 -8.64 35.32 -10.41
CA PHE A 406 -9.34 34.91 -9.19
C PHE A 406 -10.86 35.17 -9.15
N PRO A 407 -11.41 36.35 -9.52
CA PRO A 407 -12.86 36.57 -9.46
C PRO A 407 -13.65 35.65 -10.40
N TRP A 408 -13.08 35.32 -11.56
CA TRP A 408 -13.66 34.39 -12.52
C TRP A 408 -13.64 32.96 -12.00
N PHE A 409 -12.54 32.56 -11.35
CA PHE A 409 -12.43 31.27 -10.67
C PHE A 409 -13.46 31.12 -9.54
N VAL A 410 -13.66 32.17 -8.74
CA VAL A 410 -14.66 32.19 -7.67
C VAL A 410 -16.07 32.01 -8.24
N LYS A 411 -16.45 32.76 -9.30
CA LYS A 411 -17.74 32.59 -9.98
C LYS A 411 -17.97 31.15 -10.46
N ALA A 412 -16.93 30.52 -11.02
CA ALA A 412 -16.99 29.13 -11.50
C ALA A 412 -17.28 28.13 -10.37
N TRP A 413 -16.66 28.31 -9.21
CA TRP A 413 -16.87 27.42 -8.06
C TRP A 413 -18.21 27.62 -7.38
N PHE A 414 -18.70 28.86 -7.28
CA PHE A 414 -20.07 29.11 -6.83
C PHE A 414 -21.09 28.43 -7.74
N LEU A 415 -20.87 28.47 -9.07
CA LEU A 415 -21.75 27.80 -10.02
C LEU A 415 -21.75 26.27 -9.86
N ARG A 416 -20.59 25.65 -9.61
CA ARG A 416 -20.48 24.20 -9.34
C ARG A 416 -21.17 23.78 -8.04
N VAL A 417 -20.95 24.54 -6.96
CA VAL A 417 -21.62 24.30 -5.67
C VAL A 417 -23.14 24.44 -5.82
N THR A 418 -23.59 25.47 -6.54
CA THR A 418 -25.02 25.68 -6.86
C THR A 418 -25.59 24.50 -7.65
N ALA A 419 -24.85 23.97 -8.63
CA ALA A 419 -25.28 22.80 -9.40
C ALA A 419 -25.39 21.52 -8.56
N ILE A 420 -24.50 21.31 -7.57
CA ILE A 420 -24.56 20.16 -6.65
C ILE A 420 -25.74 20.29 -5.67
N ILE A 421 -26.02 21.50 -5.19
CA ILE A 421 -27.12 21.79 -4.23
C ILE A 421 -28.50 21.76 -4.92
N PHE A 422 -28.56 21.97 -6.24
CA PHE A 422 -29.80 22.04 -7.00
C PHE A 422 -30.72 20.83 -6.80
N ALA A 423 -30.22 19.61 -6.99
CA ALA A 423 -31.07 18.42 -6.90
C ALA A 423 -31.64 18.18 -5.48
N PRO A 424 -30.84 18.20 -4.39
CA PRO A 424 -31.38 18.09 -3.03
C PRO A 424 -32.43 19.15 -2.69
N ILE A 425 -32.16 20.43 -2.97
CA ILE A 425 -33.09 21.51 -2.62
C ILE A 425 -34.38 21.40 -3.41
N VAL A 426 -34.34 21.15 -4.72
CA VAL A 426 -35.55 21.09 -5.55
C VAL A 426 -36.42 19.89 -5.13
N ILE A 427 -35.83 18.70 -4.91
CA ILE A 427 -36.59 17.51 -4.48
C ILE A 427 -37.30 17.77 -3.14
N PHE A 428 -36.55 18.20 -2.12
CA PHE A 428 -37.11 18.33 -0.77
C PHE A 428 -37.95 19.59 -0.58
N ALA A 429 -37.75 20.66 -1.35
CA ALA A 429 -38.62 21.83 -1.32
C ALA A 429 -39.99 21.53 -1.94
N LEU A 430 -40.02 20.85 -3.10
CA LEU A 430 -41.28 20.42 -3.72
C LEU A 430 -42.02 19.44 -2.81
N TYR A 431 -41.30 18.52 -2.18
CA TYR A 431 -41.86 17.59 -1.20
C TYR A 431 -42.38 18.33 0.05
N GLN A 432 -41.67 19.33 0.59
CA GLN A 432 -42.12 20.11 1.74
C GLN A 432 -43.47 20.82 1.48
N TRP A 433 -43.74 21.23 0.24
CA TRP A 433 -45.04 21.84 -0.12
C TRP A 433 -46.21 20.87 -0.02
N THR A 434 -45.95 19.56 -0.05
CA THR A 434 -46.99 18.52 0.14
C THR A 434 -47.34 18.31 1.62
N LEU A 435 -46.39 18.53 2.54
CA LEU A 435 -46.51 18.14 3.95
C LEU A 435 -47.35 19.06 4.85
N LYS A 436 -47.72 20.28 4.40
CA LYS A 436 -48.59 21.25 5.12
C LYS A 436 -48.43 21.31 6.65
N ASP A 437 -47.20 21.42 7.15
CA ASP A 437 -46.89 21.32 8.58
C ASP A 437 -46.52 22.67 9.22
N SER A 438 -45.27 23.13 9.12
CA SER A 438 -44.85 24.46 9.60
C SER A 438 -44.86 25.51 8.49
N TRP A 439 -45.43 26.69 8.76
CA TRP A 439 -45.44 27.80 7.80
C TRP A 439 -44.03 28.31 7.49
N LEU A 440 -43.14 28.33 8.49
CA LEU A 440 -41.76 28.79 8.33
C LEU A 440 -40.96 27.81 7.47
N ALA A 441 -41.14 26.51 7.66
CA ALA A 441 -40.49 25.50 6.83
C ALA A 441 -40.93 25.60 5.35
N VAL A 442 -42.22 25.85 5.10
CA VAL A 442 -42.74 26.08 3.74
C VAL A 442 -42.18 27.38 3.14
N LEU A 443 -42.13 28.47 3.91
CA LEU A 443 -41.55 29.74 3.46
C LEU A 443 -40.08 29.58 3.08
N LEU A 444 -39.29 28.91 3.93
CA LEU A 444 -37.88 28.61 3.65
C LEU A 444 -37.72 27.72 2.42
N ALA A 445 -38.63 26.76 2.20
CA ALA A 445 -38.66 25.94 0.99
C ALA A 445 -38.92 26.76 -0.28
N VAL A 446 -39.89 27.68 -0.24
CA VAL A 446 -40.17 28.59 -1.37
C VAL A 446 -38.98 29.50 -1.66
N ILE A 447 -38.40 30.13 -0.65
CA ILE A 447 -37.24 31.03 -0.81
C ILE A 447 -36.03 30.26 -1.36
N SER A 448 -35.74 29.07 -0.82
CA SER A 448 -34.60 28.26 -1.27
C SER A 448 -34.80 27.75 -2.69
N PHE A 449 -36.01 27.31 -3.03
CA PHE A 449 -36.38 26.89 -4.38
C PHE A 449 -36.20 28.05 -5.38
N LEU A 450 -36.79 29.21 -5.11
CA LEU A 450 -36.68 30.39 -5.97
C LEU A 450 -35.23 30.89 -6.06
N GLY A 451 -34.47 30.81 -4.97
CA GLY A 451 -33.06 31.20 -4.92
C GLY A 451 -32.19 30.34 -5.84
N VAL A 452 -32.27 29.01 -5.72
CA VAL A 452 -31.41 28.12 -6.52
C VAL A 452 -31.89 28.03 -7.98
N VAL A 453 -33.20 27.90 -8.21
CA VAL A 453 -33.76 27.91 -9.58
C VAL A 453 -33.49 29.25 -10.26
N GLY A 454 -33.69 30.36 -9.55
CA GLY A 454 -33.41 31.71 -10.04
C GLY A 454 -31.93 31.93 -10.35
N ALA A 455 -31.02 31.44 -9.51
CA ALA A 455 -29.58 31.53 -9.76
C ALA A 455 -29.16 30.78 -11.04
N ILE A 456 -29.64 29.54 -11.22
CA ILE A 456 -29.35 28.75 -12.43
C ILE A 456 -30.03 29.35 -13.66
N ALA A 457 -31.28 29.80 -13.54
CA ALA A 457 -32.02 30.43 -14.63
C ALA A 457 -31.38 31.75 -15.07
N PHE A 458 -30.92 32.59 -14.13
CA PHE A 458 -30.20 33.82 -14.41
C PHE A 458 -28.89 33.55 -15.16
N VAL A 459 -28.09 32.59 -14.68
CA VAL A 459 -26.84 32.19 -15.37
C VAL A 459 -27.14 31.63 -16.75
N SER A 460 -28.17 30.79 -16.89
CA SER A 460 -28.61 30.24 -18.17
C SER A 460 -29.07 31.34 -19.13
N PHE A 461 -29.84 32.32 -18.66
CA PHE A 461 -30.24 33.50 -19.43
C PHE A 461 -29.04 34.31 -19.91
N VAL A 462 -28.04 34.53 -19.05
CA VAL A 462 -26.80 35.22 -19.40
C VAL A 462 -26.03 34.46 -20.48
N ILE A 463 -25.91 33.14 -20.38
CA ILE A 463 -25.25 32.27 -21.38
C ILE A 463 -25.99 32.33 -22.72
N ILE A 464 -27.32 32.15 -22.70
CA ILE A 464 -28.15 32.12 -23.89
C ILE A 464 -28.19 33.48 -24.57
N ARG A 465 -28.39 34.57 -23.82
CA ARG A 465 -28.38 35.94 -24.35
C ARG A 465 -27.03 36.28 -25.00
N TYR A 466 -25.93 35.88 -24.38
CA TYR A 466 -24.60 36.10 -24.93
C TYR A 466 -24.40 35.31 -26.25
N ALA A 467 -24.83 34.04 -26.28
CA ALA A 467 -24.76 33.20 -27.47
C ALA A 467 -25.59 33.78 -28.63
N PHE A 468 -26.79 34.29 -28.36
CA PHE A 468 -27.66 34.90 -29.37
C PHE A 468 -27.09 36.22 -29.93
N GLN A 469 -26.39 37.00 -29.12
CA GLN A 469 -25.87 38.31 -29.54
C GLN A 469 -24.56 38.22 -30.34
N LYS A 470 -23.69 37.24 -30.08
CA LYS A 470 -22.31 37.21 -30.59
C LYS A 470 -21.90 35.92 -31.33
N ASP A 471 -22.82 34.96 -31.48
CA ASP A 471 -22.59 33.59 -31.97
C ASP A 471 -22.08 32.59 -30.91
N SER A 472 -22.49 31.33 -31.04
CA SER A 472 -22.21 30.20 -30.14
C SER A 472 -20.73 29.89 -29.99
N ALA A 473 -19.91 30.12 -31.03
CA ALA A 473 -18.46 29.94 -30.97
C ALA A 473 -17.79 30.94 -30.00
N SER A 474 -18.38 32.13 -29.84
CA SER A 474 -17.81 33.20 -29.00
C SER A 474 -17.79 32.84 -27.50
N LEU A 475 -18.70 31.95 -27.05
CA LEU A 475 -18.75 31.40 -25.69
C LEU A 475 -17.49 30.62 -25.32
N PHE A 476 -16.86 29.96 -26.30
CA PHE A 476 -15.69 29.11 -26.11
C PHE A 476 -14.38 29.85 -26.40
N SER A 477 -14.41 30.94 -27.17
CA SER A 477 -13.22 31.76 -27.47
C SER A 477 -12.88 32.75 -26.36
N HIS A 478 -13.87 33.31 -25.66
CA HIS A 478 -13.63 34.26 -24.57
C HIS A 478 -13.23 33.54 -23.26
N ARG A 479 -11.93 33.56 -22.95
CA ARG A 479 -11.34 32.87 -21.79
C ARG A 479 -12.01 33.18 -20.45
N GLU A 480 -12.36 34.45 -20.19
CA GLU A 480 -12.97 34.86 -18.92
C GLU A 480 -14.38 34.28 -18.75
N TYR A 481 -15.14 34.26 -19.84
CA TYR A 481 -16.49 33.72 -19.89
C TYR A 481 -16.49 32.20 -19.74
N LEU A 482 -15.56 31.53 -20.43
CA LEU A 482 -15.34 30.09 -20.36
C LEU A 482 -14.94 29.63 -18.95
N ILE A 483 -14.05 30.37 -18.27
CA ILE A 483 -13.64 30.03 -16.89
C ILE A 483 -14.83 30.19 -15.94
N SER A 484 -15.62 31.26 -16.07
CA SER A 484 -16.68 31.61 -15.12
C SER A 484 -17.94 30.77 -15.27
N TYR A 485 -18.44 30.62 -16.49
CA TYR A 485 -19.72 29.98 -16.80
C TYR A 485 -19.57 28.58 -17.41
N GLY A 486 -18.34 28.17 -17.73
CA GLY A 486 -18.06 26.91 -18.39
C GLY A 486 -18.50 25.68 -17.61
N ALA A 487 -18.71 25.77 -16.29
CA ALA A 487 -19.17 24.65 -15.46
C ALA A 487 -20.45 23.98 -16.01
N LEU A 488 -21.34 24.73 -16.68
CA LEU A 488 -22.57 24.19 -17.26
C LEU A 488 -22.39 23.68 -18.69
N PHE A 489 -21.76 24.46 -19.56
CA PHE A 489 -21.78 24.20 -21.01
C PHE A 489 -20.46 23.70 -21.60
N ALA A 490 -19.32 23.91 -20.94
CA ALA A 490 -18.01 23.69 -21.57
C ALA A 490 -17.64 22.22 -21.80
N GLN A 491 -18.39 21.27 -21.23
CA GLN A 491 -18.25 19.84 -21.55
C GLN A 491 -18.85 19.46 -22.92
N TYR A 492 -19.71 20.32 -23.47
CA TYR A 492 -20.42 20.09 -24.72
C TYR A 492 -19.74 20.76 -25.92
N ARG A 493 -20.05 20.27 -27.12
CA ARG A 493 -19.58 20.86 -28.39
C ARG A 493 -20.17 22.25 -28.58
N THR A 494 -19.48 23.07 -29.37
CA THR A 494 -19.90 24.45 -29.69
C THR A 494 -21.32 24.52 -30.23
N SER A 495 -21.70 23.63 -31.13
CA SER A 495 -23.06 23.55 -31.70
C SER A 495 -24.10 22.90 -30.78
N GLN A 496 -23.66 22.15 -29.77
CA GLN A 496 -24.52 21.38 -28.85
C GLN A 496 -24.47 21.90 -27.41
N TYR A 497 -23.99 23.12 -27.21
CA TYR A 497 -23.96 23.75 -25.89
C TYR A 497 -25.32 23.79 -25.18
N PRO A 498 -26.51 23.94 -25.82
CA PRO A 498 -27.77 23.98 -25.07
C PRO A 498 -28.14 22.64 -24.42
N PHE A 499 -27.41 21.55 -24.67
CA PHE A 499 -27.67 20.25 -24.04
C PHE A 499 -27.62 20.30 -22.50
N TYR A 500 -26.89 21.25 -21.89
CA TYR A 500 -26.91 21.42 -20.43
C TYR A 500 -28.32 21.74 -19.89
N LEU A 501 -29.15 22.44 -20.67
CA LEU A 501 -30.53 22.75 -20.32
C LEU A 501 -31.39 21.48 -20.29
N VAL A 502 -31.13 20.55 -21.21
CA VAL A 502 -31.81 19.24 -21.24
C VAL A 502 -31.49 18.46 -19.97
N ALA A 503 -30.23 18.43 -19.54
CA ALA A 503 -29.83 17.78 -18.30
C ALA A 503 -30.50 18.40 -17.06
N LEU A 504 -30.54 19.74 -16.98
CA LEU A 504 -31.21 20.46 -15.89
C LEU A 504 -32.73 20.24 -15.89
N ALA A 505 -33.37 20.26 -17.06
CA ALA A 505 -34.80 20.01 -17.22
C ALA A 505 -35.17 18.59 -16.79
N ILE A 506 -34.33 17.61 -17.09
CA ILE A 506 -34.50 16.23 -16.65
C ILE A 506 -34.42 16.11 -15.12
N PHE A 507 -33.50 16.83 -14.46
CA PHE A 507 -33.45 16.84 -13.00
C PHE A 507 -34.68 17.47 -12.37
N PHE A 508 -35.13 18.59 -12.93
CA PHE A 508 -36.34 19.24 -12.48
C PHE A 508 -37.55 18.31 -12.64
N LEU A 509 -37.70 17.67 -13.81
CA LEU A 509 -38.80 16.75 -14.08
C LEU A 509 -38.76 15.53 -13.15
N LYS A 510 -37.58 14.98 -12.86
CA LYS A 510 -37.40 13.90 -11.88
C LYS A 510 -37.83 14.33 -10.47
N ALA A 511 -37.47 15.54 -10.05
CA ALA A 511 -37.90 16.07 -8.76
C ALA A 511 -39.42 16.24 -8.68
N VAL A 512 -40.04 16.72 -9.77
CA VAL A 512 -41.51 16.78 -9.89
C VAL A 512 -42.15 15.39 -9.82
N VAL A 513 -41.58 14.38 -10.49
CA VAL A 513 -42.09 12.99 -10.42
C VAL A 513 -42.03 12.44 -8.98
N ILE A 514 -40.94 12.71 -8.25
CA ILE A 514 -40.78 12.27 -6.86
C ILE A 514 -41.80 12.95 -5.95
N ALA A 515 -41.96 14.28 -6.05
CA ALA A 515 -42.77 15.05 -5.10
C ALA A 515 -44.26 15.16 -5.48
N ALA A 516 -44.61 15.36 -6.75
CA ALA A 516 -45.99 15.65 -7.18
C ALA A 516 -46.83 14.39 -7.48
N VAL A 517 -46.18 13.24 -7.71
CA VAL A 517 -46.83 11.96 -8.03
C VAL A 517 -46.67 10.98 -6.84
N GLU A 518 -46.58 11.53 -5.62
CA GLU A 518 -46.48 10.74 -4.40
C GLU A 518 -47.72 9.86 -4.20
N GLY A 519 -47.52 8.63 -3.74
CA GLY A 519 -48.59 7.64 -3.55
C GLY A 519 -48.97 6.83 -4.80
N HIS A 520 -48.48 7.20 -5.99
CA HIS A 520 -48.73 6.47 -7.25
C HIS A 520 -47.43 5.89 -7.84
N GLY A 521 -46.85 4.88 -7.17
CA GLY A 521 -45.56 4.28 -7.54
C GLY A 521 -45.47 3.72 -8.96
N GLN A 522 -46.55 3.17 -9.50
CA GLN A 522 -46.62 2.70 -10.90
C GLN A 522 -46.35 3.81 -11.90
N THR A 523 -47.07 4.93 -11.74
CA THR A 523 -46.93 6.11 -12.59
C THR A 523 -45.53 6.72 -12.46
N GLN A 524 -44.98 6.76 -11.23
CA GLN A 524 -43.63 7.25 -10.99
C GLN A 524 -42.57 6.45 -11.74
N VAL A 525 -42.60 5.11 -11.69
CA VAL A 525 -41.60 4.27 -12.39
C VAL A 525 -41.73 4.39 -13.91
N ILE A 526 -42.95 4.42 -14.45
CA ILE A 526 -43.16 4.58 -15.90
C ILE A 526 -42.63 5.92 -16.38
N LEU A 527 -42.97 7.02 -15.69
CA LEU A 527 -42.44 8.35 -16.01
C LEU A 527 -40.91 8.38 -15.87
N TRP A 528 -40.36 7.73 -14.85
CA TRP A 528 -38.91 7.64 -14.66
C TRP A 528 -38.21 6.93 -15.83
N VAL A 529 -38.74 5.79 -16.28
CA VAL A 529 -38.23 5.06 -17.45
C VAL A 529 -38.31 5.91 -18.73
N ILE A 530 -39.43 6.61 -18.95
CA ILE A 530 -39.59 7.51 -20.12
C ILE A 530 -38.53 8.61 -20.10
N ILE A 531 -38.29 9.22 -18.94
CA ILE A 531 -37.29 10.27 -18.76
C ILE A 531 -35.87 9.75 -19.06
N GLU A 532 -35.51 8.57 -18.53
CA GLU A 532 -34.19 7.97 -18.79
C GLU A 532 -34.03 7.51 -20.24
N ALA A 533 -35.09 6.98 -20.86
CA ALA A 533 -35.08 6.58 -22.26
C ALA A 533 -34.88 7.79 -23.17
N PHE A 534 -35.57 8.90 -22.89
CA PHE A 534 -35.35 10.17 -23.58
C PHE A 534 -33.90 10.64 -23.44
N LEU A 535 -33.30 10.54 -22.26
CA LEU A 535 -31.89 10.92 -22.06
C LEU A 535 -30.91 10.02 -22.84
N VAL A 536 -31.16 8.72 -22.90
CA VAL A 536 -30.35 7.79 -23.71
C VAL A 536 -30.47 8.12 -25.20
N ILE A 537 -31.69 8.36 -25.69
CA ILE A 537 -31.91 8.75 -27.09
C ILE A 537 -31.22 10.10 -27.38
N ALA A 538 -31.39 11.09 -26.50
CA ALA A 538 -30.79 12.41 -26.67
C ALA A 538 -29.26 12.34 -26.68
N THR A 539 -28.64 11.53 -25.81
CA THR A 539 -27.17 11.35 -25.80
C THR A 539 -26.66 10.57 -27.01
N LEU A 540 -27.38 9.56 -27.50
CA LEU A 540 -27.02 8.78 -28.69
C LEU A 540 -27.14 9.57 -29.99
N VAL A 541 -28.22 10.36 -30.13
CA VAL A 541 -28.53 11.13 -31.34
C VAL A 541 -27.69 12.40 -31.41
N LEU A 542 -27.65 13.20 -30.34
CA LEU A 542 -27.01 14.51 -30.35
C LEU A 542 -25.49 14.44 -30.12
N ARG A 543 -24.97 13.35 -29.54
CA ARG A 543 -23.55 13.15 -29.19
C ARG A 543 -22.89 14.43 -28.65
N PRO A 544 -23.41 14.94 -27.52
CA PRO A 544 -23.25 16.35 -27.19
C PRO A 544 -21.86 16.69 -26.64
N HIS A 545 -21.03 15.72 -26.21
CA HIS A 545 -19.75 15.99 -25.55
C HIS A 545 -18.62 16.29 -26.54
N GLN A 546 -17.62 17.06 -26.08
CA GLN A 546 -16.48 17.45 -26.90
C GLN A 546 -15.58 16.28 -27.33
N THR A 547 -15.44 15.25 -26.47
CA THR A 547 -14.55 14.12 -26.72
C THR A 547 -15.34 12.84 -26.94
N ARG A 548 -14.81 11.95 -27.81
CA ARG A 548 -15.39 10.62 -28.04
C ARG A 548 -15.50 9.81 -26.74
N GLY A 549 -14.49 9.91 -25.87
CA GLY A 549 -14.52 9.27 -24.56
C GLY A 549 -15.58 9.85 -23.62
N GLY A 550 -15.86 11.16 -23.71
CA GLY A 550 -16.95 11.81 -22.99
C GLY A 550 -18.33 11.30 -23.43
N ASP A 551 -18.58 11.20 -24.73
CA ASP A 551 -19.83 10.66 -25.27
C ASP A 551 -20.04 9.19 -24.85
N VAL A 552 -18.99 8.36 -24.92
CA VAL A 552 -19.06 6.95 -24.49
C VAL A 552 -19.39 6.82 -23.00
N LEU A 553 -18.70 7.58 -22.14
CA LEU A 553 -18.94 7.52 -20.69
C LEU A 553 -20.34 8.03 -20.32
N SER A 554 -20.78 9.15 -20.91
CA SER A 554 -22.12 9.69 -20.64
C SER A 554 -23.22 8.73 -21.12
N THR A 555 -23.03 8.12 -22.29
CA THR A 555 -23.94 7.10 -22.82
C THR A 555 -23.99 5.86 -21.91
N TYR A 556 -22.84 5.38 -21.43
CA TYR A 556 -22.78 4.28 -20.47
C TYR A 556 -23.56 4.59 -19.19
N LEU A 557 -23.35 5.77 -18.59
CA LEU A 557 -24.08 6.19 -17.39
C LEU A 557 -25.57 6.37 -17.64
N ALA A 558 -25.99 6.83 -18.82
CA ALA A 558 -27.39 6.92 -19.21
C ALA A 558 -28.03 5.52 -19.39
N ILE A 559 -27.33 4.57 -20.01
CA ILE A 559 -27.80 3.18 -20.16
C ILE A 559 -27.92 2.50 -18.80
N THR A 560 -26.92 2.61 -17.92
CA THR A 560 -26.99 2.05 -16.57
C THR A 560 -28.20 2.59 -15.81
N ARG A 561 -28.47 3.90 -15.91
CA ARG A 561 -29.67 4.53 -15.34
C ARG A 561 -30.97 3.97 -15.92
N LEU A 562 -31.07 3.82 -17.25
CA LEU A 562 -32.24 3.28 -17.92
C LEU A 562 -32.51 1.82 -17.54
N VAL A 563 -31.47 0.98 -17.51
CA VAL A 563 -31.59 -0.43 -17.13
C VAL A 563 -32.01 -0.56 -15.66
N SER A 564 -31.39 0.20 -14.76
CA SER A 564 -31.82 0.24 -13.35
C SER A 564 -33.27 0.71 -13.20
N ALA A 565 -33.68 1.74 -13.97
CA ALA A 565 -35.06 2.22 -13.99
C ALA A 565 -36.05 1.15 -14.47
N GLY A 566 -35.70 0.39 -15.52
CA GLY A 566 -36.51 -0.71 -16.02
C GLY A 566 -36.62 -1.85 -15.01
N LEU A 567 -35.56 -2.14 -14.24
CA LEU A 567 -35.61 -3.16 -13.19
C LEU A 567 -36.49 -2.75 -11.99
N PHE A 568 -36.68 -1.45 -11.73
CA PHE A 568 -37.64 -0.98 -10.71
C PHE A 568 -39.10 -1.33 -11.03
N ILE A 569 -39.44 -1.67 -12.28
CA ILE A 569 -40.75 -2.20 -12.65
C ILE A 569 -41.07 -3.45 -11.82
N ALA A 570 -40.08 -4.29 -11.50
CA ALA A 570 -40.27 -5.47 -10.66
C ALA A 570 -40.69 -5.16 -9.21
N PHE A 571 -40.55 -3.90 -8.76
CA PHE A 571 -40.95 -3.45 -7.42
C PHE A 571 -42.34 -2.79 -7.40
N ILE A 572 -43.02 -2.78 -8.55
CA ILE A 572 -44.42 -2.37 -8.65
C ILE A 572 -45.30 -3.37 -7.90
N GLU A 573 -46.15 -2.85 -7.03
CA GLU A 573 -47.09 -3.64 -6.24
C GLU A 573 -48.03 -4.50 -7.11
N GLY A 574 -48.58 -3.93 -8.18
CA GLY A 574 -49.53 -4.62 -9.06
C GLY A 574 -48.96 -5.82 -9.83
N LEU A 575 -47.63 -6.03 -9.88
CA LEU A 575 -47.03 -7.20 -10.52
C LEU A 575 -46.83 -8.38 -9.55
N ALA A 576 -47.03 -8.18 -8.25
CA ALA A 576 -46.97 -9.21 -7.21
C ALA A 576 -45.76 -10.18 -7.35
N VAL A 577 -44.58 -9.64 -7.68
CA VAL A 577 -43.35 -10.44 -7.84
C VAL A 577 -42.99 -11.10 -6.51
N ALA A 578 -42.69 -12.41 -6.56
CA ALA A 578 -42.31 -13.16 -5.37
C ALA A 578 -41.08 -12.52 -4.66
N PRO A 579 -40.98 -12.59 -3.32
CA PRO A 579 -39.94 -11.89 -2.57
C PRO A 579 -38.50 -12.24 -2.99
N ILE A 580 -38.22 -13.52 -3.30
CA ILE A 580 -36.86 -13.96 -3.67
C ILE A 580 -36.38 -13.32 -4.99
N PRO A 581 -37.10 -13.45 -6.13
CA PRO A 581 -36.74 -12.72 -7.35
C PRO A 581 -36.60 -11.22 -7.13
N ARG A 582 -37.47 -10.63 -6.31
CA ARG A 582 -37.45 -9.20 -5.99
C ARG A 582 -36.13 -8.80 -5.32
N THR A 583 -35.69 -9.53 -4.30
CA THR A 583 -34.42 -9.29 -3.61
C THR A 583 -33.21 -9.53 -4.54
N VAL A 584 -33.27 -10.55 -5.40
CA VAL A 584 -32.20 -10.80 -6.39
C VAL A 584 -32.07 -9.64 -7.38
N ILE A 585 -33.19 -9.11 -7.88
CA ILE A 585 -33.19 -7.93 -8.76
C ILE A 585 -32.59 -6.71 -8.04
N ALA A 586 -32.93 -6.49 -6.77
CA ALA A 586 -32.34 -5.44 -5.94
C ALA A 586 -30.80 -5.55 -5.83
N VAL A 587 -30.28 -6.76 -5.60
CA VAL A 587 -28.82 -7.01 -5.54
C VAL A 587 -28.16 -6.71 -6.89
N ILE A 588 -28.79 -7.10 -8.02
CA ILE A 588 -28.28 -6.81 -9.36
C ILE A 588 -28.17 -5.30 -9.58
N ILE A 589 -29.21 -4.52 -9.22
CA ILE A 589 -29.20 -3.06 -9.35
C ILE A 589 -28.08 -2.45 -8.49
N ALA A 590 -27.90 -2.91 -7.24
CA ALA A 590 -26.82 -2.45 -6.37
C ALA A 590 -25.43 -2.68 -6.99
N VAL A 591 -25.19 -3.88 -7.54
CA VAL A 591 -23.93 -4.20 -8.24
C VAL A 591 -23.71 -3.28 -9.46
N MET A 592 -24.75 -3.01 -10.25
CA MET A 592 -24.66 -2.11 -11.40
C MET A 592 -24.24 -0.69 -10.98
N TRP A 593 -24.80 -0.17 -9.89
CA TRP A 593 -24.40 1.12 -9.33
C TRP A 593 -22.95 1.12 -8.83
N SER A 594 -22.53 0.07 -8.11
CA SER A 594 -21.15 -0.06 -7.65
C SER A 594 -20.14 -0.06 -8.80
N VAL A 595 -20.45 -0.75 -9.90
CA VAL A 595 -19.61 -0.74 -11.11
C VAL A 595 -19.56 0.65 -11.75
N ALA A 596 -20.68 1.37 -11.83
CA ALA A 596 -20.71 2.74 -12.34
C ALA A 596 -19.83 3.71 -11.51
N VAL A 597 -19.86 3.60 -10.18
CA VAL A 597 -19.00 4.38 -9.28
C VAL A 597 -17.52 4.06 -9.52
N LEU A 598 -17.18 2.78 -9.69
CA LEU A 598 -15.80 2.35 -9.97
C LEU A 598 -15.30 2.89 -11.32
N VAL A 599 -16.11 2.82 -12.38
CA VAL A 599 -15.78 3.36 -13.70
C VAL A 599 -15.55 4.87 -13.62
N MET A 600 -16.38 5.60 -12.86
CA MET A 600 -16.18 7.03 -12.62
C MET A 600 -14.87 7.33 -11.88
N PHE A 601 -14.54 6.55 -10.86
CA PHE A 601 -13.27 6.69 -10.13
C PHE A 601 -12.06 6.50 -11.05
N VAL A 602 -12.06 5.45 -11.89
CA VAL A 602 -11.00 5.22 -12.89
C VAL A 602 -10.91 6.37 -13.88
N SER A 603 -12.05 6.90 -14.35
CA SER A 603 -12.09 8.07 -15.24
C SER A 603 -11.46 9.31 -14.61
N ILE A 604 -11.71 9.58 -13.32
CA ILE A 604 -11.10 10.68 -12.57
C ILE A 604 -9.59 10.48 -12.42
N LEU A 605 -9.13 9.24 -12.20
CA LEU A 605 -7.72 8.90 -12.07
C LEU A 605 -6.96 9.05 -13.41
N LEU A 606 -7.60 8.72 -14.53
CA LEU A 606 -7.01 8.94 -15.86
C LEU A 606 -6.91 10.44 -16.19
N ASN A 607 -7.94 11.23 -15.85
CA ASN A 607 -8.00 12.67 -16.11
C ASN A 607 -7.16 13.52 -15.14
N THR A 608 -6.65 12.95 -14.04
CA THR A 608 -5.76 13.64 -13.10
C THR A 608 -4.33 13.85 -13.63
N GLY A 609 -4.00 13.26 -14.78
CA GLY A 609 -2.73 13.48 -15.48
C GLY A 609 -1.66 12.41 -15.24
N VAL A 610 -2.02 11.21 -14.77
CA VAL A 610 -1.10 10.04 -14.67
C VAL A 610 -0.41 9.77 -16.02
N GLN A 611 -1.09 10.01 -17.14
CA GLN A 611 -0.48 9.90 -18.48
C GLN A 611 0.68 10.89 -18.73
N ARG A 612 0.74 12.04 -18.04
CA ARG A 612 1.86 12.99 -18.15
C ARG A 612 3.10 12.50 -17.41
N LEU A 613 2.95 11.64 -16.41
CA LEU A 613 4.06 10.97 -15.74
C LEU A 613 4.65 9.82 -16.58
N TRP A 614 3.89 9.32 -17.56
CA TRP A 614 4.30 8.20 -18.44
C TRP A 614 4.83 8.63 -19.81
N LYS A 615 4.65 9.89 -20.22
CA LYS A 615 5.26 10.41 -21.47
C LYS A 615 6.62 11.02 -21.17
N LYS A 616 7.66 10.53 -21.86
CA LYS A 616 9.00 11.15 -21.86
C LYS A 616 8.88 12.62 -22.30
N PRO A 617 9.61 13.56 -21.68
CA PRO A 617 9.66 14.93 -22.15
C PRO A 617 10.40 14.97 -23.50
N HIS A 618 9.70 15.31 -24.58
CA HIS A 618 10.37 15.75 -25.80
C HIS A 618 10.93 17.15 -25.55
N VAL A 619 12.26 17.25 -25.63
CA VAL A 619 12.99 18.51 -25.72
C VAL A 619 12.60 19.16 -27.05
N THR A 620 12.08 20.38 -27.00
CA THR A 620 12.05 21.26 -28.18
C THR A 620 12.56 22.62 -27.74
N SER A 621 13.69 23.00 -28.35
CA SER A 621 14.43 24.23 -28.17
C SER A 621 13.65 25.45 -28.68
N THR A 622 13.91 26.57 -28.02
CA THR A 622 13.59 27.96 -28.34
C THR A 622 13.70 28.36 -29.81
N LEU A 623 12.77 29.21 -30.28
CA LEU A 623 13.09 30.41 -31.08
C LEU A 623 12.01 31.50 -30.84
N VAL A 624 12.48 32.75 -30.81
CA VAL A 624 11.77 34.02 -30.58
C VAL A 624 11.34 34.62 -31.92
N GLY A 625 10.20 35.31 -31.98
CA GLY A 625 10.02 36.47 -32.89
C GLY A 625 8.72 36.59 -33.69
N ASN A 626 7.88 37.53 -33.25
CA ASN A 626 7.03 38.48 -34.01
C ASN A 626 5.83 38.02 -34.87
N ALA A 627 4.88 38.96 -34.91
CA ALA A 627 3.47 38.85 -35.29
C ALA A 627 3.21 38.97 -36.79
N GLU A 628 2.10 38.40 -37.26
CA GLU A 628 1.08 39.10 -38.08
C GLU A 628 -0.15 38.23 -38.36
N HIS A 629 -1.27 38.92 -38.58
CA HIS A 629 -2.57 38.39 -39.00
C HIS A 629 -2.47 37.55 -40.30
N THR A 630 -3.20 36.44 -40.37
CA THR A 630 -3.93 36.01 -41.58
C THR A 630 -4.90 34.89 -41.24
N THR A 631 -6.14 35.09 -41.68
CA THR A 631 -7.15 34.07 -41.92
C THR A 631 -6.63 33.06 -42.95
N ASP A 632 -6.76 31.76 -42.70
CA ASP A 632 -7.29 30.81 -43.70
C ASP A 632 -7.38 29.36 -43.19
N VAL A 633 -8.21 28.64 -43.92
CA VAL A 633 -8.85 27.35 -43.69
C VAL A 633 -7.97 26.17 -44.14
N ALA A 634 -8.23 25.00 -43.51
CA ALA A 634 -7.93 23.60 -43.92
C ALA A 634 -6.52 23.02 -43.66
N PRO A 635 -6.33 21.67 -43.67
CA PRO A 635 -7.28 20.56 -43.81
C PRO A 635 -7.20 19.46 -42.72
N ASP A 636 -8.22 18.58 -42.76
CA ASP A 636 -8.22 17.22 -42.22
C ASP A 636 -6.93 16.45 -42.54
N VAL A 637 -6.32 15.83 -41.52
CA VAL A 637 -5.42 14.69 -41.69
C VAL A 637 -5.92 13.54 -40.83
N THR A 638 -6.72 12.71 -41.48
CA THR A 638 -7.05 11.35 -41.10
C THR A 638 -5.78 10.52 -40.90
N THR A 639 -5.44 10.19 -39.65
CA THR A 639 -4.56 9.04 -39.34
C THR A 639 -5.43 7.89 -38.85
N HIS A 640 -5.72 6.97 -39.78
CA HIS A 640 -6.32 5.67 -39.50
C HIS A 640 -5.43 4.88 -38.54
N VAL A 641 -5.92 4.62 -37.33
CA VAL A 641 -5.43 3.52 -36.49
C VAL A 641 -6.51 2.45 -36.47
N HIS A 642 -6.33 1.42 -37.29
CA HIS A 642 -7.09 0.18 -37.24
C HIS A 642 -6.79 -0.52 -35.90
N ILE A 643 -7.76 -0.52 -34.98
CA ILE A 643 -7.80 -1.46 -33.85
C ILE A 643 -8.82 -2.53 -34.24
N THR A 644 -8.34 -3.59 -34.87
CA THR A 644 -9.09 -4.85 -35.02
C THR A 644 -9.15 -5.56 -33.68
N ILE A 645 -10.32 -5.54 -33.04
CA ILE A 645 -10.65 -6.40 -31.91
C ILE A 645 -10.93 -7.80 -32.47
N LYS A 646 -9.94 -8.70 -32.39
CA LYS A 646 -10.15 -10.14 -32.63
C LYS A 646 -10.61 -10.80 -31.34
N TRP A 647 -11.89 -11.17 -31.30
CA TRP A 647 -12.42 -12.18 -30.40
C TRP A 647 -11.83 -13.55 -30.77
N LEU A 648 -11.28 -14.28 -29.80
CA LEU A 648 -10.87 -15.70 -29.89
C LEU A 648 -11.46 -16.37 -28.64
N SER A 649 -12.64 -16.97 -28.75
CA SER A 649 -12.89 -18.35 -29.21
C SER A 649 -12.24 -19.40 -28.32
N ILE A 650 -13.08 -19.97 -27.47
CA ILE A 650 -12.90 -21.19 -26.69
C ILE A 650 -12.67 -22.35 -27.65
N HIS A 651 -11.57 -23.10 -27.52
CA HIS A 651 -11.50 -24.56 -27.72
C HIS A 651 -10.11 -25.11 -27.36
N ASN A 652 -10.12 -26.32 -26.79
CA ASN A 652 -9.02 -27.27 -26.54
C ASN A 652 -8.21 -27.18 -25.23
N ILE A 653 -8.62 -28.06 -24.31
CA ILE A 653 -7.82 -28.74 -23.28
C ILE A 653 -7.01 -29.85 -23.96
N PRO A 654 -5.81 -30.20 -23.45
CA PRO A 654 -5.63 -31.59 -23.01
C PRO A 654 -4.98 -31.69 -21.61
N SER A 655 -5.45 -32.72 -20.91
CA SER A 655 -5.11 -33.19 -19.56
C SER A 655 -4.01 -34.25 -19.57
N VAL A 656 -3.03 -34.25 -18.65
CA VAL A 656 -2.42 -35.48 -18.08
C VAL A 656 -1.83 -35.23 -16.66
N PHE A 657 -2.46 -35.92 -15.70
CA PHE A 657 -2.03 -36.63 -14.48
C PHE A 657 -0.83 -36.28 -13.56
N VAL A 658 -1.09 -36.68 -12.31
CA VAL A 658 -0.45 -36.52 -10.99
C VAL A 658 0.58 -37.63 -10.68
N SER A 659 1.58 -37.34 -9.83
CA SER A 659 2.01 -38.29 -8.77
C SER A 659 2.34 -37.57 -7.46
N PRO A 660 1.89 -38.05 -6.28
CA PRO A 660 2.21 -37.49 -4.97
C PRO A 660 3.28 -38.32 -4.25
N ASN A 661 4.30 -37.70 -3.66
CA ASN A 661 5.03 -38.20 -2.48
C ASN A 661 6.19 -37.26 -2.12
N THR A 662 5.98 -36.35 -1.16
CA THR A 662 6.93 -36.10 -0.04
C THR A 662 6.34 -35.07 0.93
N VAL A 663 6.08 -35.53 2.15
CA VAL A 663 5.75 -34.73 3.33
C VAL A 663 7.07 -34.29 3.96
N PHE A 664 7.27 -32.99 4.24
CA PHE A 664 8.30 -32.55 5.19
C PHE A 664 7.79 -31.41 6.08
N THR A 665 8.03 -31.62 7.36
CA THR A 665 7.64 -30.89 8.56
C THR A 665 8.37 -29.55 8.71
N ALA A 666 7.64 -28.46 8.90
CA ALA A 666 8.16 -27.14 9.25
C ALA A 666 7.82 -26.80 10.70
N SER A 667 8.67 -27.23 11.63
CA SER A 667 8.75 -26.72 13.00
C SER A 667 10.24 -26.70 13.36
N GLN A 668 10.71 -25.60 13.94
CA GLN A 668 12.11 -25.18 14.12
C GLN A 668 12.68 -24.36 12.94
N VAL A 669 12.77 -23.03 13.11
CA VAL A 669 13.86 -22.13 12.64
C VAL A 669 13.58 -20.65 12.94
N TYR A 670 12.35 -20.20 13.21
CA TYR A 670 12.06 -18.76 13.44
C TYR A 670 12.10 -18.30 14.89
N THR A 671 13.24 -18.45 15.57
CA THR A 671 13.53 -17.73 16.82
C THR A 671 15.01 -17.38 16.89
N ARG A 672 15.39 -16.21 16.32
CA ARG A 672 16.51 -15.31 16.73
C ARG A 672 16.97 -14.44 15.55
N ALA A 673 16.38 -13.25 15.41
CA ALA A 673 17.00 -12.06 14.80
C ALA A 673 15.97 -10.90 14.78
N TRP A 674 15.70 -10.28 15.94
CA TRP A 674 14.95 -9.03 16.03
C TRP A 674 15.72 -8.06 16.93
N THR A 675 16.83 -7.55 16.42
CA THR A 675 17.45 -6.34 16.95
C THR A 675 18.04 -5.54 15.78
N LEU A 676 17.73 -4.23 15.74
CA LEU A 676 18.33 -3.18 14.88
C LEU A 676 17.74 -2.89 13.50
N GLU A 677 16.43 -2.71 13.38
CA GLU A 677 15.84 -2.01 12.22
C GLU A 677 14.63 -1.20 12.71
N ALA A 678 14.64 0.15 12.65
CA ALA A 678 13.59 0.95 13.30
C ALA A 678 12.73 1.85 12.38
N PRO A 679 13.23 2.60 11.37
CA PRO A 679 12.32 3.44 10.56
C PRO A 679 11.83 2.80 9.26
N TYR A 680 12.65 2.00 8.59
CA TYR A 680 12.29 1.40 7.31
C TYR A 680 11.63 0.04 7.45
N THR A 681 11.96 -0.71 8.49
CA THR A 681 11.21 -1.91 8.87
C THR A 681 9.82 -1.58 9.32
N PHE A 682 9.51 -0.48 10.00
CA PHE A 682 8.12 -0.23 10.36
C PHE A 682 7.25 0.03 9.11
N ILE A 683 7.79 0.70 8.09
CA ILE A 683 7.11 0.97 6.81
C ILE A 683 7.13 -0.26 5.89
N LEU A 684 8.24 -0.99 5.79
CA LEU A 684 8.31 -2.23 5.01
C LEU A 684 7.65 -3.40 5.72
N LEU A 685 7.51 -3.41 7.03
CA LEU A 685 6.76 -4.38 7.81
C LEU A 685 5.29 -3.99 7.84
N SER A 686 4.90 -2.72 7.84
CA SER A 686 3.49 -2.34 7.61
C SER A 686 3.09 -2.57 6.15
N ILE A 687 3.94 -2.25 5.17
CA ILE A 687 3.71 -2.56 3.75
C ILE A 687 3.85 -4.06 3.50
N ARG A 688 4.80 -4.79 4.11
CA ARG A 688 4.85 -6.26 4.02
C ARG A 688 3.70 -6.86 4.78
N ILE A 689 3.28 -6.41 5.95
CA ILE A 689 2.09 -6.93 6.63
C ILE A 689 0.85 -6.61 5.79
N THR A 690 0.75 -5.44 5.15
CA THR A 690 -0.38 -5.09 4.26
C THR A 690 -0.33 -5.88 2.95
N ILE A 691 0.86 -6.09 2.36
CA ILE A 691 1.08 -6.89 1.15
C ILE A 691 0.96 -8.37 1.46
N TYR A 692 1.38 -8.86 2.62
CA TYR A 692 1.36 -10.25 3.05
C TYR A 692 -0.03 -10.59 3.59
N LEU A 693 -0.78 -9.66 4.21
CA LEU A 693 -2.21 -9.80 4.49
C LEU A 693 -3.03 -9.71 3.21
N SER A 694 -2.71 -8.82 2.27
CA SER A 694 -3.41 -8.78 0.96
C SER A 694 -2.98 -9.92 0.03
N SER A 695 -1.76 -10.44 0.14
CA SER A 695 -1.28 -11.62 -0.59
C SER A 695 -1.74 -12.89 0.07
N ILE A 696 -1.85 -12.98 1.41
CA ILE A 696 -2.54 -14.07 2.11
C ILE A 696 -4.01 -14.00 1.79
N PHE A 697 -4.62 -12.82 1.65
CA PHE A 697 -6.00 -12.68 1.21
C PHE A 697 -6.18 -13.07 -0.26
N VAL A 698 -5.30 -12.64 -1.15
CA VAL A 698 -5.32 -13.05 -2.57
C VAL A 698 -4.98 -14.53 -2.70
N ILE A 699 -4.00 -15.06 -1.98
CA ILE A 699 -3.63 -16.48 -1.97
C ILE A 699 -4.68 -17.30 -1.23
N GLN A 700 -5.37 -16.80 -0.21
CA GLN A 700 -6.52 -17.49 0.40
C GLN A 700 -7.70 -17.44 -0.54
N VAL A 701 -7.96 -16.35 -1.26
CA VAL A 701 -9.00 -16.28 -2.28
C VAL A 701 -8.64 -17.15 -3.49
N TRP A 702 -7.36 -17.25 -3.86
CA TRP A 702 -6.85 -18.00 -5.02
C TRP A 702 -6.62 -19.49 -4.71
N ILE A 703 -6.16 -19.85 -3.51
CA ILE A 703 -6.16 -21.23 -2.95
C ILE A 703 -7.59 -21.65 -2.67
N CYS A 704 -8.47 -20.78 -2.18
CA CYS A 704 -9.90 -21.10 -2.10
C CYS A 704 -10.43 -21.35 -3.52
N PHE A 705 -10.11 -20.53 -4.53
CA PHE A 705 -10.47 -20.78 -5.94
C PHE A 705 -9.83 -22.03 -6.58
N ILE A 706 -8.59 -22.39 -6.22
CA ILE A 706 -7.84 -23.54 -6.78
C ILE A 706 -8.17 -24.84 -6.06
N VAL A 707 -8.34 -24.82 -4.74
CA VAL A 707 -8.85 -25.96 -3.94
C VAL A 707 -10.35 -26.18 -4.22
N LEU A 708 -11.12 -25.11 -4.53
CA LEU A 708 -12.49 -25.25 -5.02
C LEU A 708 -12.56 -25.72 -6.49
N ARG A 709 -11.49 -25.62 -7.30
CA ARG A 709 -11.56 -26.00 -8.72
C ARG A 709 -11.76 -27.51 -8.94
N PRO A 710 -11.06 -28.42 -8.23
CA PRO A 710 -11.37 -29.85 -8.23
C PRO A 710 -12.61 -30.20 -7.40
N CYS A 711 -12.90 -29.47 -6.32
CA CYS A 711 -14.06 -29.73 -5.45
C CYS A 711 -15.41 -29.31 -6.06
N LEU A 712 -15.43 -28.43 -7.06
CA LEU A 712 -16.66 -28.04 -7.78
C LEU A 712 -17.21 -29.12 -8.71
N LYS A 713 -16.56 -30.29 -8.81
CA LYS A 713 -17.04 -31.42 -9.62
C LYS A 713 -17.68 -32.57 -8.84
N ASN A 714 -17.74 -32.53 -7.51
CA ASN A 714 -18.47 -33.57 -6.76
C ASN A 714 -19.36 -33.00 -5.64
N LYS A 715 -20.63 -33.40 -5.66
CA LYS A 715 -21.69 -33.00 -4.73
C LYS A 715 -21.50 -33.68 -3.37
N ARG A 716 -21.04 -32.94 -2.35
CA ARG A 716 -21.54 -32.90 -0.96
C ARG A 716 -20.61 -32.02 -0.13
N ASP A 717 -21.19 -31.40 0.89
CA ASP A 717 -20.62 -30.46 1.87
C ASP A 717 -20.61 -28.96 1.50
N ARG A 718 -21.57 -28.24 2.08
CA ARG A 718 -21.90 -26.81 1.88
C ARG A 718 -21.70 -25.94 3.13
N SER A 719 -21.15 -26.50 4.22
CA SER A 719 -20.87 -25.76 5.48
C SER A 719 -19.65 -24.82 5.37
N LEU A 720 -18.73 -25.01 4.43
CA LEU A 720 -17.51 -24.20 4.25
C LEU A 720 -17.71 -22.82 3.58
N ASN A 721 -18.83 -22.62 2.87
CA ASN A 721 -19.06 -21.38 2.09
C ASN A 721 -19.69 -20.23 2.91
N ALA A 722 -20.21 -20.50 4.11
CA ALA A 722 -20.81 -19.49 5.00
C ALA A 722 -19.77 -18.78 5.88
N THR A 723 -18.70 -19.49 6.26
CA THR A 723 -17.62 -18.99 7.10
C THR A 723 -16.62 -18.13 6.32
N ALA A 724 -16.49 -18.34 5.00
CA ALA A 724 -15.59 -17.58 4.13
C ALA A 724 -16.07 -16.14 3.82
N THR A 725 -17.39 -15.89 3.84
CA THR A 725 -17.98 -14.57 3.56
C THR A 725 -18.06 -13.71 4.82
N THR A 726 -18.41 -14.31 5.96
CA THR A 726 -18.41 -13.68 7.31
C THR A 726 -17.02 -13.24 7.78
N THR A 727 -15.98 -14.04 7.47
CA THR A 727 -14.58 -13.70 7.77
C THR A 727 -14.05 -12.61 6.84
N MET A 728 -14.58 -12.47 5.62
CA MET A 728 -14.19 -11.41 4.69
C MET A 728 -14.63 -10.01 5.17
N GLU A 729 -15.87 -9.84 5.65
CA GLU A 729 -16.42 -8.53 6.02
C GLU A 729 -15.82 -7.96 7.32
N ILE A 730 -15.57 -8.80 8.33
CA ILE A 730 -14.85 -8.40 9.56
C ILE A 730 -13.39 -8.05 9.23
N SER A 731 -12.76 -8.82 8.34
CA SER A 731 -11.37 -8.57 7.92
C SER A 731 -11.22 -7.25 7.18
N ILE A 732 -12.17 -6.86 6.31
CA ILE A 732 -12.06 -5.61 5.54
C ILE A 732 -12.27 -4.37 6.42
N GLY A 733 -13.22 -4.40 7.35
CA GLY A 733 -13.47 -3.32 8.30
C GLY A 733 -12.32 -3.09 9.28
N LEU A 734 -11.77 -4.17 9.86
CA LEU A 734 -10.59 -4.12 10.74
C LEU A 734 -9.35 -3.66 9.99
N VAL A 735 -9.17 -4.09 8.73
CA VAL A 735 -8.04 -3.66 7.90
C VAL A 735 -8.12 -2.17 7.56
N PHE A 736 -9.31 -1.58 7.40
CA PHE A 736 -9.45 -0.15 7.12
C PHE A 736 -9.17 0.73 8.35
N THR A 737 -9.66 0.37 9.53
CA THR A 737 -9.30 1.06 10.79
C THR A 737 -7.85 0.82 11.20
N LEU A 738 -7.28 -0.37 10.94
CA LEU A 738 -5.83 -0.59 11.05
C LEU A 738 -5.07 0.26 10.02
N LEU A 739 -5.53 0.36 8.77
CA LEU A 739 -4.86 1.14 7.74
C LEU A 739 -4.86 2.63 8.09
N VAL A 740 -6.00 3.21 8.47
CA VAL A 740 -6.08 4.63 8.85
C VAL A 740 -5.36 4.89 10.17
N GLY A 741 -5.51 3.98 11.14
CA GLY A 741 -4.81 4.00 12.43
C GLY A 741 -3.30 3.76 12.33
N LEU A 742 -2.81 3.13 11.27
CA LEU A 742 -1.37 2.99 10.95
C LEU A 742 -0.87 4.11 10.02
N LEU A 743 -1.73 4.64 9.12
CA LEU A 743 -1.36 5.65 8.13
C LEU A 743 -1.18 7.02 8.77
N LEU A 744 -1.99 7.43 9.75
CA LEU A 744 -1.81 8.71 10.45
C LEU A 744 -0.52 8.76 11.28
N PRO A 745 -0.23 7.82 12.20
CA PRO A 745 1.06 7.76 12.86
C PRO A 745 2.16 7.43 11.87
N GLY A 746 1.92 6.68 10.80
CA GLY A 746 2.89 6.44 9.72
C GLY A 746 3.29 7.70 8.97
N VAL A 747 2.34 8.56 8.60
CA VAL A 747 2.59 9.86 7.97
C VAL A 747 3.24 10.81 8.96
N ALA A 748 2.79 10.86 10.21
CA ALA A 748 3.45 11.65 11.25
C ALA A 748 4.89 11.16 11.51
N TYR A 749 5.12 9.85 11.51
CA TYR A 749 6.42 9.20 11.64
C TYR A 749 7.31 9.53 10.43
N ILE A 750 6.77 9.47 9.21
CA ILE A 750 7.49 9.86 7.99
C ILE A 750 7.84 11.36 8.04
N VAL A 751 6.91 12.24 8.41
CA VAL A 751 7.19 13.69 8.53
C VAL A 751 8.22 13.94 9.63
N TYR A 752 8.11 13.27 10.76
CA TYR A 752 9.09 13.35 11.84
C TYR A 752 10.47 12.91 11.36
N TYR A 753 10.63 11.72 10.77
CA TYR A 753 11.93 11.20 10.33
C TYR A 753 12.48 11.86 9.05
N ALA A 754 11.63 12.38 8.16
CA ALA A 754 12.06 13.00 6.92
C ALA A 754 12.36 14.50 7.06
N VAL A 755 11.70 15.20 8.00
CA VAL A 755 11.81 16.66 8.14
C VAL A 755 12.35 17.05 9.50
N TYR A 756 11.78 16.54 10.59
CA TYR A 756 12.11 16.99 11.95
C TYR A 756 13.41 16.37 12.48
N ALA A 757 13.51 15.04 12.56
CA ALA A 757 14.67 14.32 13.08
C ALA A 757 16.00 14.68 12.37
N PRO A 758 16.06 14.84 11.03
CA PRO A 758 17.30 15.26 10.36
C PRO A 758 17.72 16.68 10.75
N HIS A 759 16.77 17.56 11.10
CA HIS A 759 17.10 18.92 11.54
C HIS A 759 17.89 18.94 12.85
N TRP A 760 17.66 17.95 13.73
CA TRP A 760 18.32 17.82 15.03
C TRP A 760 19.54 16.89 15.00
N ASN A 761 19.98 16.41 13.84
CA ASN A 761 21.14 15.54 13.75
C ASN A 761 22.43 16.33 14.10
N PRO A 762 23.20 15.92 15.13
CA PRO A 762 24.44 16.58 15.52
C PRO A 762 25.48 16.64 14.40
N LEU A 763 25.44 15.72 13.42
CA LEU A 763 26.36 15.74 12.28
C LEU A 763 26.24 17.02 11.45
N ARG A 764 25.09 17.70 11.45
CA ARG A 764 24.90 18.98 10.73
C ARG A 764 25.67 20.15 11.34
N GLN A 765 26.17 20.00 12.57
CA GLN A 765 27.01 21.00 13.22
C GLN A 765 28.46 20.91 12.75
N ILE A 766 28.87 19.78 12.17
CA ILE A 766 30.20 19.57 11.59
C ILE A 766 30.32 20.35 10.28
N ALA A 767 31.50 20.87 9.99
CA ALA A 767 31.76 21.57 8.75
C ALA A 767 31.59 20.65 7.52
N GLY A 768 31.03 21.19 6.43
CA GLY A 768 30.81 20.43 5.20
C GLY A 768 30.34 21.32 4.04
N PRO A 769 30.40 20.81 2.80
CA PRO A 769 29.96 21.53 1.62
C PRO A 769 28.46 21.86 1.63
N PRO A 770 28.05 23.06 1.16
CA PRO A 770 26.66 23.47 1.12
C PRO A 770 25.88 22.77 0.00
N VAL A 771 24.63 22.41 0.28
CA VAL A 771 23.73 21.75 -0.69
C VAL A 771 22.81 22.80 -1.34
N ARG A 772 22.88 22.95 -2.67
CA ARG A 772 22.08 23.96 -3.43
C ARG A 772 20.63 23.57 -3.72
N LYS A 773 20.30 22.28 -3.78
CA LYS A 773 18.97 21.75 -4.14
C LYS A 773 18.42 20.85 -3.04
N TRP A 774 17.10 20.74 -2.90
CA TRP A 774 16.47 19.90 -1.88
C TRP A 774 16.91 18.42 -1.95
N PHE A 775 17.02 17.87 -3.16
CA PHE A 775 17.56 16.53 -3.43
C PHE A 775 19.04 16.53 -3.84
N GLY A 776 19.78 17.62 -3.61
CA GLY A 776 21.22 17.65 -3.88
C GLY A 776 21.98 16.70 -2.95
N ASN A 777 22.98 15.99 -3.48
CA ASN A 777 23.85 15.07 -2.75
C ASN A 777 25.33 15.32 -3.10
N HIS A 778 26.24 14.71 -2.35
CA HIS A 778 27.69 14.79 -2.58
C HIS A 778 28.30 13.44 -2.99
N LEU A 779 27.47 12.42 -3.27
CA LEU A 779 27.96 11.04 -3.47
C LEU A 779 28.78 10.92 -4.74
N SER A 780 28.35 11.53 -5.84
CA SER A 780 29.11 11.51 -7.10
C SER A 780 30.48 12.17 -6.95
N SER A 781 30.57 13.30 -6.26
CA SER A 781 31.84 13.99 -6.04
C SER A 781 32.83 13.22 -5.16
N VAL A 782 32.33 12.40 -4.23
CA VAL A 782 33.14 11.63 -3.27
C VAL A 782 33.50 10.24 -3.81
N LEU A 783 32.69 9.68 -4.71
CA LEU A 783 32.82 8.30 -5.19
C LEU A 783 33.33 8.16 -6.63
N ASP A 784 33.26 9.20 -7.45
CA ASP A 784 33.79 9.16 -8.83
C ASP A 784 35.33 9.17 -8.80
N PRO A 785 36.02 8.11 -9.27
CA PRO A 785 37.48 7.99 -9.16
C PRO A 785 38.25 9.05 -9.96
N SER A 786 37.60 9.69 -10.95
CA SER A 786 38.22 10.73 -11.74
C SER A 786 38.30 12.07 -10.99
N VAL A 787 37.47 12.27 -9.98
CA VAL A 787 37.34 13.54 -9.23
C VAL A 787 37.57 13.37 -7.72
N SER A 788 37.35 12.16 -7.18
CA SER A 788 37.36 11.86 -5.75
C SER A 788 38.65 12.27 -5.04
N PRO A 789 39.89 12.03 -5.55
CA PRO A 789 41.09 12.35 -4.77
C PRO A 789 41.21 13.86 -4.53
N LYS A 790 40.89 14.66 -5.55
CA LYS A 790 40.91 16.12 -5.49
C LYS A 790 39.79 16.67 -4.59
N VAL A 791 38.62 16.06 -4.62
CA VAL A 791 37.49 16.44 -3.75
C VAL A 791 37.83 16.16 -2.29
N HIS A 792 38.42 15.02 -1.99
CA HIS A 792 38.87 14.67 -0.64
C HIS A 792 39.91 15.65 -0.11
N GLU A 793 40.92 16.01 -0.92
CA GLU A 793 41.92 17.03 -0.56
C GLU A 793 41.26 18.39 -0.25
N ILE A 794 40.36 18.85 -1.13
CA ILE A 794 39.62 20.12 -0.93
C ILE A 794 38.79 20.06 0.36
N PHE A 795 38.16 18.91 0.64
CA PHE A 795 37.35 18.72 1.84
C PHE A 795 38.20 18.79 3.11
N VAL A 796 39.36 18.12 3.12
CA VAL A 796 40.30 18.16 4.25
C VAL A 796 40.80 19.58 4.49
N GLN A 797 41.24 20.29 3.43
CA GLN A 797 41.76 21.65 3.54
C GLN A 797 40.70 22.63 4.06
N ARG A 798 39.47 22.56 3.53
CA ARG A 798 38.41 23.53 3.82
C ARG A 798 37.63 23.22 5.09
N TYR A 799 37.28 21.96 5.31
CA TYR A 799 36.36 21.54 6.37
C TYR A 799 37.03 20.72 7.49
N GLY A 800 38.30 20.35 7.33
CA GLY A 800 39.01 19.46 8.26
C GLY A 800 38.80 17.98 7.92
N ARG A 801 39.33 17.08 8.77
CA ARG A 801 39.35 15.62 8.47
C ARG A 801 38.04 14.90 8.78
N ALA A 802 37.14 15.54 9.50
CA ALA A 802 35.79 15.06 9.78
C ALA A 802 34.79 15.98 9.07
N VAL A 803 34.16 15.46 8.02
CA VAL A 803 33.35 16.26 7.09
C VAL A 803 31.93 15.73 7.06
N HIS A 804 30.97 16.64 7.20
CA HIS A 804 29.56 16.34 6.98
C HIS A 804 29.27 16.28 5.48
N ILE A 805 28.77 15.14 5.00
CA ILE A 805 28.32 14.98 3.61
C ILE A 805 26.85 14.51 3.57
N ARG A 806 26.15 14.85 2.49
CA ARG A 806 24.76 14.46 2.26
C ARG A 806 24.68 13.35 1.22
N GLY A 807 24.00 12.27 1.57
CA GLY A 807 23.61 11.19 0.67
C GLY A 807 22.31 11.50 -0.06
N VAL A 808 21.41 10.52 -0.16
CA VAL A 808 20.18 10.64 -0.96
C VAL A 808 19.12 11.44 -0.20
N GLY A 809 19.04 12.74 -0.47
CA GLY A 809 18.02 13.64 0.10
C GLY A 809 18.37 14.20 1.50
N PRO A 810 17.49 15.01 2.11
CA PRO A 810 17.76 15.72 3.36
C PRO A 810 17.80 14.84 4.62
N TRP A 811 17.40 13.57 4.55
CA TRP A 811 17.38 12.63 5.68
C TRP A 811 18.63 11.73 5.76
N ASP A 812 19.51 11.79 4.77
CA ASP A 812 20.72 10.96 4.68
C ASP A 812 21.97 11.81 4.98
N ASP A 813 22.17 12.10 6.27
CA ASP A 813 23.34 12.81 6.77
C ASP A 813 24.45 11.79 7.13
N ARG A 814 25.66 11.97 6.59
CA ARG A 814 26.79 11.04 6.77
C ARG A 814 28.03 11.76 7.27
N LEU A 815 28.83 11.05 8.08
CA LEU A 815 30.18 11.44 8.44
C LEU A 815 31.17 10.83 7.44
N LEU A 816 31.91 11.68 6.72
CA LEU A 816 33.11 11.28 6.00
C LEU A 816 34.31 11.60 6.88
N THR A 817 35.08 10.58 7.28
CA THR A 817 36.26 10.78 8.14
C THR A 817 37.51 10.20 7.49
N LEU A 818 38.57 11.03 7.44
CA LEU A 818 39.94 10.63 7.09
C LEU A 818 40.84 10.54 8.34
N ASP A 819 40.26 10.67 9.54
CA ASP A 819 40.99 10.59 10.79
C ASP A 819 41.31 9.11 11.13
N PRO A 820 42.59 8.73 11.32
CA PRO A 820 42.98 7.33 11.51
C PRO A 820 42.42 6.73 12.80
N LEU A 821 42.30 7.54 13.86
CA LEU A 821 41.74 7.09 15.14
C LEU A 821 40.24 6.78 15.00
N SER A 822 39.51 7.64 14.28
CA SER A 822 38.10 7.45 13.95
C SER A 822 37.87 6.21 13.08
N ILE A 823 38.66 6.03 12.02
CA ILE A 823 38.57 4.86 11.13
C ILE A 823 38.86 3.57 11.90
N SER A 824 39.91 3.58 12.72
CA SER A 824 40.29 2.46 13.60
C SER A 824 39.17 2.09 14.56
N HIS A 825 38.56 3.07 15.23
CA HIS A 825 37.43 2.87 16.13
C HIS A 825 36.25 2.21 15.43
N VAL A 826 35.85 2.75 14.27
CA VAL A 826 34.72 2.25 13.47
C VAL A 826 34.96 0.82 12.99
N LEU A 827 36.16 0.50 12.48
CA LEU A 827 36.46 -0.83 11.94
C LEU A 827 36.69 -1.90 13.02
N LYS A 828 37.24 -1.53 14.19
CA LYS A 828 37.38 -2.45 15.33
C LYS A 828 36.02 -2.80 15.94
N ASN A 829 35.15 -1.80 16.09
CA ASN A 829 33.83 -1.95 16.70
C ASN A 829 32.76 -2.42 15.70
N SER A 830 33.02 -3.53 15.01
CA SER A 830 32.14 -4.06 13.95
C SER A 830 30.72 -4.45 14.37
N LEU A 831 30.46 -4.69 15.66
CA LEU A 831 29.11 -4.92 16.20
C LEU A 831 28.30 -3.62 16.37
N ILE A 832 29.01 -2.50 16.55
CA ILE A 832 28.41 -1.15 16.64
C ILE A 832 28.27 -0.56 15.24
N TYR A 833 29.22 -0.83 14.35
CA TYR A 833 29.28 -0.28 13.00
C TYR A 833 29.11 -1.37 11.95
N GLU A 834 27.85 -1.66 11.62
CA GLU A 834 27.49 -2.65 10.61
C GLU A 834 27.41 -2.05 9.21
N LYS A 835 27.38 -2.87 8.15
CA LYS A 835 26.99 -2.37 6.82
C LYS A 835 25.52 -1.94 6.82
N PRO A 836 25.17 -0.84 6.12
CA PRO A 836 23.79 -0.46 5.87
C PRO A 836 22.96 -1.61 5.30
N TRP A 837 21.70 -1.72 5.71
CA TRP A 837 20.80 -2.76 5.21
C TRP A 837 20.61 -2.70 3.69
N GLN A 838 20.68 -1.51 3.08
CA GLN A 838 20.59 -1.32 1.64
C GLN A 838 21.75 -2.03 0.92
N SER A 839 22.98 -1.81 1.41
CA SER A 839 24.18 -2.46 0.89
C SER A 839 24.12 -3.97 1.12
N ARG A 840 23.68 -4.42 2.30
CA ARG A 840 23.50 -5.86 2.58
C ARG A 840 22.52 -6.50 1.60
N LYS A 841 21.35 -5.90 1.41
CA LYS A 841 20.31 -6.42 0.52
C LYS A 841 20.78 -6.52 -0.92
N LEU A 842 21.51 -5.52 -1.39
CA LEU A 842 22.11 -5.52 -2.72
C LEU A 842 23.11 -6.66 -2.89
N ILE A 843 24.05 -6.82 -1.96
CA ILE A 843 25.05 -7.90 -1.99
C ILE A 843 24.34 -9.27 -1.91
N THR A 844 23.40 -9.44 -0.98
CA THR A 844 22.64 -10.68 -0.82
C THR A 844 21.80 -11.01 -2.05
N SER A 845 21.27 -10.00 -2.75
CA SER A 845 20.50 -10.22 -3.99
C SER A 845 21.35 -10.71 -5.16
N LEU A 846 22.67 -10.52 -5.10
CA LEU A 846 23.61 -11.05 -6.08
C LEU A 846 24.11 -12.42 -5.62
N ILE A 847 24.83 -12.47 -4.50
CA ILE A 847 25.64 -13.63 -4.10
C ILE A 847 25.13 -14.39 -2.86
N GLY A 848 23.99 -13.99 -2.29
CA GLY A 848 23.43 -14.60 -1.07
C GLY A 848 24.03 -14.06 0.25
N CYS A 849 23.64 -14.65 1.37
CA CYS A 849 24.03 -14.17 2.72
C CYS A 849 25.36 -14.78 3.21
N GLY A 850 26.40 -14.66 2.39
CA GLY A 850 27.74 -15.12 2.75
C GLY A 850 28.51 -14.08 3.56
N MET A 851 29.77 -14.37 3.87
CA MET A 851 30.60 -13.57 4.78
C MET A 851 30.72 -12.08 4.39
N LEU A 852 30.58 -11.76 3.10
CA LEU A 852 30.61 -10.38 2.62
C LEU A 852 29.36 -9.60 3.07
N ALA A 853 28.18 -10.22 3.07
CA ALA A 853 26.90 -9.61 3.43
C ALA A 853 26.54 -9.80 4.92
N ALA A 854 26.97 -10.91 5.53
CA ALA A 854 26.69 -11.23 6.92
C ALA A 854 27.30 -10.16 7.87
N GLU A 855 26.58 -9.83 8.94
CA GLU A 855 27.01 -8.92 10.00
C GLU A 855 26.78 -9.53 11.39
N GLY A 856 27.23 -8.84 12.43
CA GLY A 856 27.00 -9.24 13.83
C GLY A 856 27.52 -10.64 14.17
N GLN A 857 26.70 -11.41 14.90
CA GLN A 857 27.05 -12.76 15.33
C GLN A 857 27.09 -13.77 14.18
N VAL A 858 26.28 -13.58 13.13
CA VAL A 858 26.27 -14.47 11.95
C VAL A 858 27.61 -14.41 11.25
N HIS A 859 28.11 -13.20 11.00
CA HIS A 859 29.45 -13.01 10.46
C HIS A 859 30.52 -13.64 11.35
N LYS A 860 30.46 -13.40 12.67
CA LYS A 860 31.44 -13.95 13.62
C LYS A 860 31.47 -15.49 13.56
N ARG A 861 30.31 -16.14 13.44
CA ARG A 861 30.18 -17.60 13.30
C ARG A 861 30.74 -18.09 11.97
N GLN A 862 30.29 -17.53 10.85
CA GLN A 862 30.80 -17.89 9.51
C GLN A 862 32.32 -17.69 9.41
N ARG A 863 32.84 -16.57 9.96
CA ARG A 863 34.28 -16.27 10.00
C ARG A 863 35.06 -17.27 10.84
N ARG A 864 34.53 -17.67 12.00
CA ARG A 864 35.17 -18.69 12.87
C ARG A 864 35.33 -20.02 12.13
N VAL A 865 34.28 -20.49 11.44
CA VAL A 865 34.32 -21.76 10.68
C VAL A 865 35.25 -21.68 9.47
N ALA A 866 35.34 -20.52 8.82
CA ALA A 866 36.20 -20.37 7.64
C ALA A 866 37.69 -20.11 7.96
N THR A 867 38.01 -19.51 9.10
CA THR A 867 39.39 -19.10 9.42
C THR A 867 40.42 -20.24 9.32
N PRO A 868 40.13 -21.48 9.80
CA PRO A 868 41.05 -22.60 9.64
C PRO A 868 41.39 -22.92 8.18
N ALA A 869 40.41 -22.79 7.27
CA ALA A 869 40.60 -23.03 5.84
C ALA A 869 41.56 -22.00 5.21
N PHE A 870 41.63 -20.78 5.77
CA PHE A 870 42.56 -19.70 5.36
C PHE A 870 43.82 -19.62 6.23
N SER A 871 44.19 -20.70 6.93
CA SER A 871 45.43 -20.76 7.71
C SER A 871 46.68 -20.66 6.81
N ILE A 872 47.81 -20.23 7.38
CA ILE A 872 49.07 -20.07 6.63
C ILE A 872 49.48 -21.38 5.93
N GLN A 873 49.31 -22.52 6.61
CA GLN A 873 49.67 -23.83 6.07
C GLN A 873 48.79 -24.20 4.86
N ASN A 874 47.48 -24.01 4.96
CA ASN A 874 46.55 -24.32 3.88
C ASN A 874 46.75 -23.38 2.68
N MET A 875 47.00 -22.10 2.91
CA MET A 875 47.30 -21.15 1.83
C MET A 875 48.60 -21.50 1.10
N ARG A 876 49.65 -21.90 1.83
CA ARG A 876 50.92 -22.35 1.21
C ARG A 876 50.73 -23.59 0.34
N ALA A 877 49.82 -24.49 0.69
CA ALA A 877 49.54 -25.70 -0.11
C ALA A 877 48.91 -25.38 -1.48
N LEU A 878 48.35 -24.19 -1.68
CA LEU A 878 47.73 -23.77 -2.94
C LEU A 878 48.73 -23.15 -3.94
N VAL A 879 49.96 -22.84 -3.49
CA VAL A 879 50.99 -22.19 -4.32
C VAL A 879 51.24 -22.94 -5.64
N PRO A 880 51.43 -24.27 -5.68
CA PRO A 880 51.68 -24.99 -6.93
C PRO A 880 50.54 -24.86 -7.94
N LEU A 881 49.30 -24.88 -7.47
CA LEU A 881 48.10 -24.73 -8.29
C LEU A 881 48.03 -23.33 -8.93
N VAL A 882 48.27 -22.28 -8.13
CA VAL A 882 48.31 -20.89 -8.61
C VAL A 882 49.38 -20.73 -9.68
N PHE A 883 50.57 -21.30 -9.43
CA PHE A 883 51.70 -21.24 -10.35
C PHE A 883 51.39 -21.93 -11.68
N ASN A 884 50.80 -23.13 -11.62
CA ASN A 884 50.42 -23.90 -12.81
C ASN A 884 49.41 -23.15 -13.68
N LYS A 885 48.39 -22.53 -13.08
CA LYS A 885 47.42 -21.70 -13.84
C LYS A 885 48.05 -20.42 -14.38
N GLY A 886 48.98 -19.80 -13.66
CA GLY A 886 49.78 -18.69 -14.18
C GLY A 886 50.64 -19.08 -15.39
N MET A 887 51.24 -20.28 -15.36
CA MET A 887 52.01 -20.85 -16.48
C MET A 887 51.11 -21.19 -17.68
N GLN A 888 49.89 -21.68 -17.44
CA GLN A 888 48.89 -21.89 -18.50
C GLN A 888 48.52 -20.57 -19.18
N LEU A 889 48.28 -19.50 -18.41
CA LEU A 889 48.03 -18.16 -18.95
C LEU A 889 49.23 -17.67 -19.79
N ARG A 890 50.45 -17.82 -19.27
CA ARG A 890 51.69 -17.50 -19.98
C ARG A 890 51.79 -18.22 -21.32
N ASN A 891 51.57 -19.53 -21.33
CA ASN A 891 51.63 -20.33 -22.56
C ASN A 891 50.60 -19.87 -23.57
N ARG A 892 49.37 -19.60 -23.13
CA ARG A 892 48.32 -19.08 -24.00
C ARG A 892 48.68 -17.73 -24.62
N TRP A 893 49.29 -16.83 -23.84
CA TRP A 893 49.76 -15.54 -24.34
C TRP A 893 50.93 -15.68 -25.31
N MET A 894 51.88 -16.58 -25.03
CA MET A 894 52.96 -16.92 -25.96
C MET A 894 52.39 -17.43 -27.29
N ASP A 895 51.44 -18.37 -27.27
CA ASP A 895 50.81 -18.90 -28.49
C ASP A 895 50.18 -17.79 -29.34
N MET A 896 49.46 -16.86 -28.70
CA MET A 896 48.85 -15.72 -29.39
C MET A 896 49.89 -14.75 -29.99
N ILE A 897 51.02 -14.57 -29.31
CA ILE A 897 52.13 -13.75 -29.81
C ILE A 897 52.80 -14.45 -30.99
N THR A 898 53.10 -15.75 -30.88
CA THR A 898 53.71 -16.54 -31.97
C THR A 898 52.81 -16.55 -33.21
N GLN A 899 51.49 -16.73 -33.03
CA GLN A 899 50.52 -16.65 -34.13
C GLN A 899 50.49 -15.25 -34.78
N ASN A 900 50.68 -14.18 -34.01
CA ASN A 900 50.71 -12.82 -34.55
C ASN A 900 52.05 -12.50 -35.24
N GLN A 901 53.16 -13.03 -34.71
CA GLN A 901 54.48 -12.94 -35.33
C GLN A 901 54.51 -13.66 -36.68
N GLN A 902 53.85 -14.81 -36.80
CA GLN A 902 53.65 -15.50 -38.09
C GLN A 902 52.88 -14.63 -39.12
N LYS A 903 52.06 -13.68 -38.65
CA LYS A 903 51.35 -12.69 -39.50
C LYS A 903 52.13 -11.38 -39.70
N GLY A 904 53.40 -11.31 -39.30
CA GLY A 904 54.27 -10.15 -39.46
C GLY A 904 54.18 -9.08 -38.36
N GLY A 905 53.45 -9.33 -37.26
CA GLY A 905 53.32 -8.40 -36.13
C GLY A 905 54.50 -8.48 -35.16
N LYS A 906 54.95 -7.34 -34.61
CA LYS A 906 56.06 -7.27 -33.62
C LYS A 906 55.65 -7.62 -32.18
N GLY A 907 54.35 -7.58 -31.86
CA GLY A 907 53.77 -7.85 -30.55
C GLY A 907 52.26 -8.02 -30.65
N LYS A 908 51.53 -8.19 -29.54
CA LYS A 908 50.08 -8.39 -29.54
C LYS A 908 49.40 -7.44 -28.55
N VAL A 909 48.42 -6.67 -29.02
CA VAL A 909 47.50 -5.91 -28.14
C VAL A 909 46.48 -6.87 -27.55
N LEU A 910 46.35 -6.86 -26.23
CA LEU A 910 45.53 -7.78 -25.45
C LEU A 910 44.70 -6.99 -24.42
N ASP A 911 43.45 -7.40 -24.24
CA ASP A 911 42.69 -7.02 -23.05
C ASP A 911 43.20 -7.83 -21.86
N VAL A 912 44.06 -7.21 -21.05
CA VAL A 912 44.68 -7.84 -19.88
C VAL A 912 43.62 -8.20 -18.83
N CYS A 913 42.63 -7.33 -18.61
CA CYS A 913 41.58 -7.57 -17.62
C CYS A 913 40.82 -8.85 -17.96
N HIS A 914 40.38 -8.98 -19.21
CA HIS A 914 39.68 -10.15 -19.69
C HIS A 914 40.43 -11.47 -19.42
N TRP A 915 41.72 -11.53 -19.77
CA TRP A 915 42.51 -12.76 -19.63
C TRP A 915 42.93 -13.08 -18.21
N VAL A 916 43.30 -12.05 -17.43
CA VAL A 916 43.67 -12.24 -16.03
C VAL A 916 42.45 -12.66 -15.21
N SER A 917 41.27 -12.09 -15.45
CA SER A 917 40.03 -12.52 -14.77
C SER A 917 39.69 -13.98 -15.06
N ARG A 918 39.93 -14.49 -16.29
CA ARG A 918 39.77 -15.93 -16.61
C ARG A 918 40.70 -16.80 -15.77
N ALA A 919 41.96 -16.38 -15.63
CA ALA A 919 42.95 -17.15 -14.90
C ALA A 919 42.74 -17.13 -13.37
N THR A 920 42.40 -15.99 -12.77
CA THR A 920 42.08 -15.93 -11.33
C THR A 920 40.80 -16.70 -11.01
N PHE A 921 39.85 -16.75 -11.95
CA PHE A 921 38.63 -17.55 -11.79
C PHE A 921 38.91 -19.06 -11.80
N ASP A 922 39.77 -19.53 -12.69
CA ASP A 922 40.26 -20.92 -12.69
C ASP A 922 41.01 -21.26 -11.39
N VAL A 923 41.83 -20.33 -10.88
CA VAL A 923 42.57 -20.50 -9.64
C VAL A 923 41.62 -20.66 -8.45
N ILE A 924 40.65 -19.76 -8.25
CA ILE A 924 39.70 -19.89 -7.14
C ILE A 924 38.75 -21.08 -7.31
N GLY A 925 38.45 -21.49 -8.54
CA GLY A 925 37.66 -22.69 -8.83
C GLY A 925 38.31 -23.96 -8.30
N LEU A 926 39.56 -24.20 -8.70
CA LEU A 926 40.31 -25.38 -8.27
C LEU A 926 40.72 -25.29 -6.80
N ALA A 927 41.28 -24.15 -6.38
CA ALA A 927 41.76 -23.98 -5.01
C ALA A 927 40.61 -23.96 -3.98
N GLY A 928 39.47 -23.40 -4.38
CA GLY A 928 38.30 -23.26 -3.54
C GLY A 928 37.43 -24.50 -3.49
N PHE A 929 37.18 -25.12 -4.64
CA PHE A 929 36.06 -26.07 -4.82
C PHE A 929 36.44 -27.32 -5.61
N ASP A 930 37.72 -27.52 -5.92
CA ASP A 930 38.20 -28.61 -6.78
C ASP A 930 37.45 -28.67 -8.12
N TYR A 931 37.10 -27.50 -8.66
CA TYR A 931 36.31 -27.36 -9.88
C TYR A 931 37.11 -26.65 -10.97
N ASP A 932 37.43 -27.35 -12.05
CA ASP A 932 38.10 -26.77 -13.21
C ASP A 932 37.06 -26.16 -14.16
N PHE A 933 37.08 -24.83 -14.30
CA PHE A 933 36.27 -24.16 -15.32
C PHE A 933 36.87 -24.32 -16.72
N ASN A 934 38.18 -24.60 -16.79
CA ASN A 934 39.01 -24.46 -17.99
C ASN A 934 38.82 -23.10 -18.68
N ALA A 935 38.58 -22.06 -17.87
CA ALA A 935 38.23 -20.74 -18.34
C ALA A 935 39.37 -20.15 -19.17
N ILE A 936 40.65 -20.49 -18.97
CA ILE A 936 41.75 -19.95 -19.80
C ILE A 936 41.69 -20.45 -21.25
N GLN A 937 41.18 -21.66 -21.50
CA GLN A 937 41.11 -22.22 -22.85
C GLN A 937 39.78 -21.86 -23.53
N ASP A 938 38.66 -22.05 -22.83
CA ASP A 938 37.32 -21.89 -23.37
C ASP A 938 36.39 -21.15 -22.39
N GLU A 939 35.49 -20.30 -22.91
CA GLU A 939 34.53 -19.51 -22.12
C GLU A 939 33.14 -20.16 -22.06
N THR A 940 32.94 -21.31 -22.68
CA THR A 940 31.62 -21.97 -22.78
C THR A 940 31.09 -22.51 -21.45
N ASN A 941 31.90 -22.54 -20.39
CA ASN A 941 31.48 -23.04 -19.08
C ASN A 941 30.32 -22.19 -18.52
N GLU A 942 29.18 -22.85 -18.27
CA GLU A 942 27.94 -22.20 -17.83
C GLU A 942 28.09 -21.46 -16.49
N LEU A 943 28.91 -21.97 -15.57
CA LEU A 943 29.09 -21.37 -14.25
C LEU A 943 30.00 -20.15 -14.35
N PHE A 944 31.07 -20.22 -15.14
CA PHE A 944 31.91 -19.06 -15.44
C PHE A 944 31.09 -17.93 -16.08
N ALA A 945 30.29 -18.24 -17.10
CA ALA A 945 29.43 -17.27 -17.75
C ALA A 945 28.42 -16.63 -16.78
N ALA A 946 27.81 -17.44 -15.89
CA ALA A 946 26.88 -16.93 -14.89
C ALA A 946 27.53 -15.93 -13.91
N TYR A 947 28.75 -16.19 -13.45
CA TYR A 947 29.48 -15.26 -12.60
C TYR A 947 29.93 -14.01 -13.36
N LYS A 948 30.43 -14.15 -14.59
CA LYS A 948 30.79 -13.03 -15.48
C LYS A 948 29.62 -12.07 -15.68
N ASP A 949 28.43 -12.58 -16.01
CA ASP A 949 27.21 -11.78 -16.16
C ASP A 949 26.84 -11.09 -14.84
N MET A 950 26.98 -11.77 -13.69
CA MET A 950 26.70 -11.16 -12.40
C MET A 950 27.67 -10.04 -12.02
N PHE A 951 28.95 -10.17 -12.38
CA PHE A 951 29.92 -9.10 -12.23
C PHE A 951 29.58 -7.91 -13.12
N GLU A 952 29.23 -8.15 -14.38
CA GLU A 952 28.81 -7.09 -15.29
C GLU A 952 27.58 -6.35 -14.74
N VAL A 953 26.61 -7.07 -14.16
CA VAL A 953 25.47 -6.43 -13.47
C VAL A 953 25.93 -5.61 -12.26
N ALA A 954 26.88 -6.10 -11.46
CA ALA A 954 27.40 -5.39 -10.29
C ALA A 954 28.16 -4.10 -10.65
N ILE A 955 28.81 -4.08 -11.81
CA ILE A 955 29.62 -2.96 -12.32
C ILE A 955 28.78 -2.03 -13.22
N SER A 956 27.69 -2.53 -13.84
CA SER A 956 26.86 -1.75 -14.75
C SER A 956 26.29 -0.50 -14.09
N GLN A 957 26.49 0.66 -14.74
CA GLN A 957 25.96 1.97 -14.34
C GLN A 957 24.45 2.05 -14.63
N GLY A 958 23.65 1.30 -13.88
CA GLY A 958 22.20 1.43 -13.90
C GLY A 958 21.78 2.73 -13.22
N GLY A 959 21.00 3.59 -13.89
CA GLY A 959 20.60 4.88 -13.32
C GLY A 959 19.92 4.76 -11.95
N ILE A 960 20.15 5.75 -11.06
CA ILE A 960 19.79 5.76 -9.63
C ILE A 960 18.39 5.23 -9.33
N TRP A 961 17.43 5.57 -10.19
CA TRP A 961 16.04 5.21 -10.04
C TRP A 961 15.82 3.70 -10.11
N ARG A 962 16.57 2.98 -10.95
CA ARG A 962 16.52 1.52 -11.03
C ARG A 962 17.01 0.90 -9.73
N THR A 963 18.14 1.36 -9.21
CA THR A 963 18.70 0.83 -7.97
C THR A 963 17.80 1.13 -6.76
N ILE A 964 17.27 2.35 -6.67
CA ILE A 964 16.32 2.73 -5.64
C ILE A 964 15.06 1.84 -5.74
N MET A 965 14.51 1.64 -6.93
CA MET A 965 13.35 0.74 -7.11
C MET A 965 13.67 -0.70 -6.71
N LEU A 966 14.88 -1.20 -7.02
CA LEU A 966 15.29 -2.55 -6.65
C LEU A 966 15.46 -2.73 -5.14
N VAL A 967 16.05 -1.75 -4.45
CA VAL A 967 16.29 -1.82 -3.01
C VAL A 967 15.00 -1.55 -2.21
N TYR A 968 14.23 -0.54 -2.59
CA TYR A 968 13.09 -0.06 -1.79
C TYR A 968 11.74 -0.65 -2.21
N THR A 969 11.57 -1.05 -3.48
CA THR A 969 10.31 -1.65 -3.99
C THR A 969 10.54 -3.06 -4.56
N PRO A 970 11.00 -4.04 -3.74
CA PRO A 970 11.30 -5.39 -4.21
C PRO A 970 10.06 -6.12 -4.77
N PHE A 971 8.85 -5.73 -4.33
CA PHE A 971 7.61 -6.33 -4.81
C PHE A 971 7.30 -5.93 -6.26
N LEU A 972 7.65 -4.70 -6.66
CA LEU A 972 7.45 -4.20 -8.03
C LEU A 972 8.31 -4.99 -9.02
N ASN A 973 9.56 -5.26 -8.66
CA ASN A 973 10.47 -6.09 -9.46
C ASN A 973 10.04 -7.56 -9.54
N ARG A 974 9.28 -8.05 -8.54
CA ARG A 974 8.69 -9.40 -8.59
C ARG A 974 7.49 -9.47 -9.53
N LEU A 975 6.69 -8.39 -9.61
CA LEU A 975 5.52 -8.32 -10.49
C LEU A 975 5.88 -7.96 -11.94
N PHE A 976 6.88 -7.10 -12.13
CA PHE A 976 7.35 -6.64 -13.44
C PHE A 976 8.88 -6.85 -13.55
N PRO A 977 9.35 -8.09 -13.74
CA PRO A 977 10.78 -8.38 -13.80
C PRO A 977 11.40 -7.83 -15.08
N ASP A 978 12.32 -6.88 -14.90
CA ASP A 978 13.16 -6.31 -15.96
C ASP A 978 14.23 -7.32 -16.43
N HIS A 979 14.87 -7.05 -17.57
CA HIS A 979 15.87 -7.91 -18.20
C HIS A 979 17.00 -8.29 -17.22
N THR A 980 17.52 -7.33 -16.47
CA THR A 980 18.59 -7.60 -15.48
C THR A 980 18.12 -8.43 -14.29
N THR A 981 16.86 -8.29 -13.86
CA THR A 981 16.32 -9.15 -12.80
C THR A 981 16.18 -10.59 -13.28
N ARG A 982 15.74 -10.79 -14.53
CA ARG A 982 15.69 -12.13 -15.14
C ARG A 982 17.08 -12.74 -15.34
N LEU A 983 18.06 -11.91 -15.73
CA LEU A 983 19.46 -12.33 -15.86
C LEU A 983 20.01 -12.82 -14.51
N VAL A 984 19.88 -12.02 -13.45
CA VAL A 984 20.33 -12.41 -12.10
C VAL A 984 19.64 -13.69 -11.63
N GLN A 985 18.33 -13.83 -11.85
CA GLN A 985 17.61 -15.06 -11.49
C GLN A 985 18.12 -16.28 -12.25
N ARG A 986 18.40 -16.15 -13.56
CA ARG A 986 18.99 -17.21 -14.37
C ARG A 986 20.38 -17.60 -13.86
N CYS A 987 21.25 -16.63 -13.61
CA CYS A 987 22.60 -16.86 -13.10
C CYS A 987 22.57 -17.54 -11.73
N GLN A 988 21.72 -17.06 -10.82
CA GLN A 988 21.54 -17.68 -9.49
C GLN A 988 21.05 -19.13 -9.58
N ALA A 989 20.15 -19.44 -10.51
CA ALA A 989 19.68 -20.81 -10.70
C ALA A 989 20.81 -21.75 -11.16
N VAL A 990 21.67 -21.30 -12.08
CA VAL A 990 22.85 -22.06 -12.51
C VAL A 990 23.82 -22.24 -11.34
N ILE A 991 24.12 -21.17 -10.61
CA ILE A 991 25.04 -21.20 -9.46
C ILE A 991 24.53 -22.15 -8.37
N HIS A 992 23.27 -22.01 -7.94
CA HIS A 992 22.70 -22.90 -6.91
C HIS A 992 22.73 -24.37 -7.34
N ARG A 993 22.45 -24.67 -8.61
CA ARG A 993 22.48 -26.05 -9.12
C ARG A 993 23.90 -26.61 -9.12
N VAL A 994 24.89 -25.86 -9.61
CA VAL A 994 26.27 -26.35 -9.72
C VAL A 994 26.95 -26.39 -8.34
N ALA A 995 26.89 -25.29 -7.57
CA ALA A 995 27.46 -25.24 -6.22
C ALA A 995 26.77 -26.22 -5.26
N GLY A 996 25.45 -26.41 -5.38
CA GLY A 996 24.70 -27.42 -4.61
C GLY A 996 25.23 -28.83 -4.82
N ARG A 997 25.51 -29.21 -6.09
CA ARG A 997 26.12 -30.50 -6.41
C ARG A 997 27.52 -30.64 -5.80
N LEU A 998 28.34 -29.58 -5.86
CA LEU A 998 29.69 -29.61 -5.27
C LEU A 998 29.66 -29.80 -3.75
N VAL A 999 28.73 -29.15 -3.05
CA VAL A 999 28.56 -29.33 -1.60
C VAL A 999 28.10 -30.75 -1.26
N GLN A 1000 27.13 -31.28 -1.98
CA GLN A 1000 26.63 -32.65 -1.75
C GLN A 1000 27.72 -33.69 -1.99
N GLU A 1001 28.48 -33.55 -3.07
CA GLU A 1001 29.58 -34.44 -3.39
C GLU A 1001 30.72 -34.33 -2.36
N GLY A 1002 31.07 -33.11 -1.94
CA GLY A 1002 32.06 -32.88 -0.89
C GLY A 1002 31.66 -33.51 0.44
N LYS A 1003 30.38 -33.47 0.80
CA LYS A 1003 29.86 -34.15 1.99
C LYS A 1003 29.92 -35.67 1.87
N ARG A 1004 29.49 -36.21 0.72
CA ARG A 1004 29.52 -37.66 0.44
C ARG A 1004 30.93 -38.22 0.62
N LYS A 1005 31.95 -37.55 0.07
CA LYS A 1005 33.35 -37.93 0.22
C LYS A 1005 33.80 -37.95 1.69
N ILE A 1006 33.38 -36.97 2.48
CA ILE A 1006 33.71 -36.91 3.92
C ILE A 1006 33.03 -38.06 4.68
N ASP A 1007 31.76 -38.35 4.39
CA ASP A 1007 30.99 -39.41 5.04
C ASP A 1007 31.52 -40.81 4.70
N GLU A 1008 32.01 -41.00 3.47
CA GLU A 1008 32.67 -42.23 3.01
C GLU A 1008 34.08 -42.42 3.57
N GLY A 1009 34.56 -41.49 4.39
CA GLY A 1009 35.90 -41.53 4.98
C GLY A 1009 37.01 -41.24 3.97
N GLU A 1010 36.69 -40.77 2.76
CA GLU A 1010 37.68 -40.27 1.81
C GLU A 1010 38.29 -38.98 2.38
N ASN A 1011 39.54 -39.09 2.85
CA ASN A 1011 40.22 -38.00 3.54
C ASN A 1011 40.73 -36.89 2.58
N SER A 1012 40.18 -36.76 1.37
CA SER A 1012 40.97 -36.36 0.19
C SER A 1012 40.76 -34.96 -0.40
N GLY A 1013 40.11 -34.03 0.31
CA GLY A 1013 40.04 -32.64 -0.14
C GLY A 1013 40.98 -31.71 0.64
N LYS A 1014 41.94 -31.08 -0.04
CA LYS A 1014 42.77 -29.96 0.47
C LYS A 1014 42.21 -28.59 0.05
N ASP A 1015 41.15 -28.57 -0.75
CA ASP A 1015 40.45 -27.39 -1.21
C ASP A 1015 39.69 -26.69 -0.08
N LEU A 1016 39.34 -25.43 -0.30
CA LEU A 1016 38.69 -24.59 0.70
C LEU A 1016 37.34 -25.18 1.16
N LEU A 1017 36.53 -25.74 0.27
CA LEU A 1017 35.23 -26.31 0.60
C LEU A 1017 35.36 -27.55 1.49
N SER A 1018 36.27 -28.46 1.16
CA SER A 1018 36.54 -29.63 2.00
C SER A 1018 37.02 -29.23 3.39
N LEU A 1019 37.90 -28.22 3.48
CA LEU A 1019 38.36 -27.68 4.77
C LEU A 1019 37.23 -26.99 5.56
N LEU A 1020 36.34 -26.27 4.87
CA LEU A 1020 35.16 -25.65 5.48
C LEU A 1020 34.19 -26.70 6.03
N LEU A 1021 33.91 -27.75 5.25
CA LEU A 1021 33.04 -28.85 5.66
C LEU A 1021 33.63 -29.60 6.86
N LYS A 1022 34.93 -29.91 6.84
CA LYS A 1022 35.65 -30.51 7.97
C LYS A 1022 35.59 -29.62 9.22
N SER A 1023 35.86 -28.32 9.08
CA SER A 1023 35.79 -27.39 10.20
C SER A 1023 34.38 -27.24 10.77
N ASN A 1024 33.34 -27.38 9.93
CA ASN A 1024 31.96 -27.30 10.37
C ASN A 1024 31.49 -28.58 11.08
N ALA A 1025 32.04 -29.73 10.69
CA ALA A 1025 31.76 -31.04 11.27
C ALA A 1025 32.59 -31.36 12.54
N ALA A 1026 33.57 -30.51 12.88
CA ALA A 1026 34.46 -30.72 14.02
C ALA A 1026 33.70 -30.97 15.33
N VAL A 1027 34.20 -31.92 16.12
CA VAL A 1027 33.60 -32.33 17.42
C VAL A 1027 33.66 -31.19 18.44
N ASP A 1028 34.75 -30.41 18.42
CA ASP A 1028 34.98 -29.29 19.34
C ASP A 1028 34.11 -28.06 19.03
N LEU A 1029 33.37 -28.07 17.91
CA LEU A 1029 32.48 -26.98 17.53
C LEU A 1029 31.05 -27.30 18.02
N PRO A 1030 30.52 -26.57 19.02
CA PRO A 1030 29.15 -26.77 19.49
C PRO A 1030 28.15 -26.67 18.35
N ALA A 1031 27.08 -27.48 18.38
CA ALA A 1031 26.08 -27.51 17.32
C ALA A 1031 25.51 -26.11 16.98
N GLU A 1032 25.37 -25.22 17.98
CA GLU A 1032 24.89 -23.85 17.82
C GLU A 1032 25.83 -22.94 17.00
N GLN A 1033 27.12 -23.29 16.96
CA GLN A 1033 28.17 -22.55 16.26
C GLN A 1033 28.47 -23.10 14.86
N ARG A 1034 27.83 -24.19 14.45
CA ARG A 1034 27.90 -24.71 13.10
C ARG A 1034 27.14 -23.81 12.13
N ILE A 1035 27.54 -23.81 10.86
CA ILE A 1035 26.87 -23.12 9.77
C ILE A 1035 26.04 -24.11 8.95
N SER A 1036 24.93 -23.62 8.39
CA SER A 1036 24.03 -24.43 7.56
C SER A 1036 24.61 -24.69 6.17
N ASP A 1037 24.04 -25.66 5.45
CA ASP A 1037 24.41 -25.93 4.06
C ASP A 1037 24.16 -24.73 3.15
N GLU A 1038 23.08 -24.00 3.42
CA GLU A 1038 22.76 -22.76 2.72
C GLU A 1038 23.80 -21.66 3.02
N ASP A 1039 24.24 -21.51 4.28
CA ASP A 1039 25.34 -20.61 4.63
C ASP A 1039 26.65 -21.01 3.95
N ILE A 1040 26.92 -22.32 3.80
CA ILE A 1040 28.08 -22.82 3.06
C ILE A 1040 27.97 -22.40 1.59
N LEU A 1041 26.83 -22.67 0.93
CA LEU A 1041 26.58 -22.25 -0.46
C LEU A 1041 26.74 -20.74 -0.66
N HIS A 1042 26.22 -19.92 0.25
CA HIS A 1042 26.40 -18.48 0.17
C HIS A 1042 27.87 -18.03 0.36
N ASN A 1043 28.63 -18.75 1.18
CA ASN A 1043 30.07 -18.52 1.32
C ASN A 1043 30.85 -18.95 0.08
N ILE A 1044 30.47 -20.05 -0.59
CA ILE A 1044 31.03 -20.44 -1.90
C ILE A 1044 30.90 -19.28 -2.89
N ASN A 1045 29.68 -18.74 -3.04
CA ASN A 1045 29.44 -17.59 -3.91
C ASN A 1045 30.26 -16.37 -3.52
N THR A 1046 30.43 -16.13 -2.21
CA THR A 1046 31.26 -15.04 -1.71
C THR A 1046 32.73 -15.22 -2.06
N PHE A 1047 33.29 -16.42 -1.91
CA PHE A 1047 34.70 -16.67 -2.21
C PHE A 1047 34.98 -16.65 -3.72
N MET A 1048 34.08 -17.21 -4.52
CA MET A 1048 34.13 -17.10 -5.98
C MET A 1048 34.10 -15.64 -6.43
N PHE A 1049 33.11 -14.87 -5.95
CA PHE A 1049 32.92 -13.49 -6.38
C PHE A 1049 34.02 -12.56 -5.87
N ALA A 1050 34.32 -12.59 -4.56
CA ALA A 1050 35.28 -11.69 -3.95
C ALA A 1050 36.74 -12.11 -4.15
N GLY A 1051 37.00 -13.38 -4.48
CA GLY A 1051 38.36 -13.92 -4.66
C GLY A 1051 38.92 -13.70 -6.06
N SER A 1052 38.11 -13.82 -7.11
CA SER A 1052 38.59 -13.72 -8.49
C SER A 1052 38.78 -12.27 -8.94
N ASP A 1053 37.76 -11.43 -8.74
CA ASP A 1053 37.66 -10.13 -9.40
C ASP A 1053 38.65 -9.12 -8.80
N THR A 1054 38.74 -9.03 -7.47
CA THR A 1054 39.65 -8.08 -6.81
C THR A 1054 41.11 -8.33 -7.15
N SER A 1055 41.56 -9.60 -7.17
CA SER A 1055 42.92 -9.95 -7.56
C SER A 1055 43.16 -9.66 -9.04
N SER A 1056 42.19 -9.94 -9.91
CA SER A 1056 42.33 -9.68 -11.35
C SER A 1056 42.41 -8.19 -11.67
N LEU A 1057 41.61 -7.36 -10.99
CA LEU A 1057 41.67 -5.90 -11.09
C LEU A 1057 43.01 -5.38 -10.57
N SER A 1058 43.48 -5.86 -9.41
CA SER A 1058 44.81 -5.50 -8.88
C SER A 1058 45.93 -5.82 -9.86
N LEU A 1059 45.97 -7.04 -10.40
CA LEU A 1059 46.97 -7.46 -11.39
C LEU A 1059 46.89 -6.61 -12.67
N THR A 1060 45.69 -6.31 -13.15
CA THR A 1060 45.47 -5.47 -14.33
C THR A 1060 46.04 -4.07 -14.12
N TRP A 1061 45.72 -3.43 -12.99
CA TRP A 1061 46.25 -2.11 -12.65
C TRP A 1061 47.77 -2.13 -12.42
N MET A 1062 48.31 -3.19 -11.81
CA MET A 1062 49.76 -3.36 -11.65
C MET A 1062 50.47 -3.42 -13.00
N LEU A 1063 49.98 -4.26 -13.93
CA LEU A 1063 50.56 -4.39 -15.26
C LEU A 1063 50.47 -3.07 -16.05
N LEU A 1064 49.36 -2.35 -15.94
CA LEU A 1064 49.19 -1.05 -16.58
C LEU A 1064 50.16 0.01 -16.01
N LEU A 1065 50.27 0.13 -14.69
CA LEU A 1065 51.20 1.07 -14.05
C LEU A 1065 52.65 0.74 -14.36
N LEU A 1066 53.01 -0.55 -14.42
CA LEU A 1066 54.34 -0.99 -14.85
C LEU A 1066 54.59 -0.70 -16.33
N ALA A 1067 53.58 -0.83 -17.20
CA ALA A 1067 53.70 -0.46 -18.61
C ALA A 1067 53.89 1.06 -18.80
N GLN A 1068 53.26 1.87 -17.95
CA GLN A 1068 53.42 3.33 -17.91
C GLN A 1068 54.76 3.78 -17.29
N ASN A 1069 55.42 2.92 -16.50
CA ASN A 1069 56.68 3.21 -15.83
C ASN A 1069 57.76 2.18 -16.18
N PRO A 1070 58.33 2.22 -17.40
CA PRO A 1070 59.27 1.21 -17.89
C PRO A 1070 60.50 1.00 -16.99
N HIS A 1071 61.02 2.06 -16.37
CA HIS A 1071 62.16 1.97 -15.46
C HIS A 1071 61.85 1.09 -14.23
N VAL A 1072 60.63 1.22 -13.67
CA VAL A 1072 60.17 0.38 -12.55
C VAL A 1072 59.97 -1.07 -13.01
N GLN A 1073 59.37 -1.26 -14.19
CA GLN A 1073 59.18 -2.58 -14.80
C GLN A 1073 60.51 -3.31 -15.03
N ASP A 1074 61.50 -2.63 -15.61
CA ASP A 1074 62.81 -3.21 -15.92
C ASP A 1074 63.59 -3.55 -14.64
N LYS A 1075 63.53 -2.69 -13.62
CA LYS A 1075 64.14 -2.97 -12.30
C LYS A 1075 63.48 -4.15 -11.59
N LEU A 1076 62.14 -4.21 -11.59
CA LEU A 1076 61.41 -5.33 -11.00
C LEU A 1076 61.70 -6.63 -11.75
N ARG A 1077 61.71 -6.57 -13.08
CA ARG A 1077 62.07 -7.72 -13.91
C ARG A 1077 63.48 -8.22 -13.61
N ALA A 1078 64.45 -7.33 -13.43
CA ALA A 1078 65.81 -7.72 -13.06
C ALA A 1078 65.85 -8.44 -11.70
N GLU A 1079 65.13 -7.94 -10.68
CA GLU A 1079 65.02 -8.62 -9.38
C GLU A 1079 64.39 -10.02 -9.54
N LEU A 1080 63.27 -10.14 -10.26
CA LEU A 1080 62.59 -11.43 -10.47
C LEU A 1080 63.46 -12.44 -11.25
N GLN A 1081 64.28 -11.96 -12.18
CA GLN A 1081 65.21 -12.80 -12.95
C GLN A 1081 66.34 -13.38 -12.10
N THR A 1082 66.71 -12.77 -10.97
CA THR A 1082 67.75 -13.31 -10.07
C THR A 1082 67.38 -14.66 -9.45
N VAL A 1083 66.08 -14.93 -9.33
CA VAL A 1083 65.52 -16.17 -8.77
C VAL A 1083 64.80 -17.00 -9.84
N ALA A 1084 64.96 -16.66 -11.12
CA ALA A 1084 64.35 -17.41 -12.21
C ALA A 1084 65.01 -18.78 -12.38
N SER A 1085 64.22 -19.86 -12.31
CA SER A 1085 64.74 -21.20 -12.56
C SER A 1085 65.10 -21.41 -14.03
N PRO A 1086 66.25 -22.02 -14.36
CA PRO A 1086 66.60 -22.38 -15.72
C PRO A 1086 65.70 -23.52 -16.22
N SER A 1087 64.80 -23.19 -17.14
CA SER A 1087 64.04 -24.04 -18.07
C SER A 1087 63.92 -25.54 -17.73
N GLY A 1088 62.82 -25.92 -17.08
CA GLY A 1088 62.36 -27.29 -16.86
C GLY A 1088 60.97 -27.29 -16.19
N ASP A 1089 60.23 -28.39 -16.29
CA ASP A 1089 58.99 -28.57 -15.52
C ASP A 1089 59.35 -28.73 -14.03
N LEU A 1090 59.01 -27.72 -13.21
CA LEU A 1090 59.31 -27.72 -11.78
C LEU A 1090 58.42 -28.72 -11.05
N THR A 1091 59.00 -29.47 -10.11
CA THR A 1091 58.26 -30.30 -9.16
C THR A 1091 57.45 -29.44 -8.18
N THR A 1092 56.49 -30.06 -7.49
CA THR A 1092 55.61 -29.36 -6.54
C THR A 1092 56.41 -28.72 -5.39
N GLU A 1093 57.41 -29.43 -4.88
CA GLU A 1093 58.31 -28.98 -3.82
C GLU A 1093 59.19 -27.82 -4.29
N GLU A 1094 59.71 -27.89 -5.53
CA GLU A 1094 60.52 -26.81 -6.12
C GLU A 1094 59.71 -25.53 -6.31
N ILE A 1095 58.45 -25.63 -6.78
CA ILE A 1095 57.56 -24.46 -6.92
C ILE A 1095 57.32 -23.81 -5.55
N GLN A 1096 57.12 -24.62 -4.51
CA GLN A 1096 56.87 -24.09 -3.18
C GLN A 1096 58.10 -23.42 -2.58
N SER A 1097 59.29 -23.99 -2.79
CA SER A 1097 60.57 -23.37 -2.44
C SER A 1097 60.78 -22.06 -3.19
N LEU A 1098 60.58 -22.06 -4.52
CA LEU A 1098 60.71 -20.88 -5.37
C LEU A 1098 59.78 -19.76 -4.91
N TYR A 1099 58.50 -20.06 -4.65
CA TYR A 1099 57.56 -19.06 -4.18
C TYR A 1099 57.98 -18.47 -2.83
N SER A 1100 58.55 -19.25 -1.92
CA SER A 1100 59.04 -18.71 -0.64
C SER A 1100 60.14 -17.67 -0.84
N THR A 1101 61.03 -17.87 -1.81
CA THR A 1101 62.04 -16.88 -2.19
C THR A 1101 61.40 -15.67 -2.89
N VAL A 1102 60.48 -15.91 -3.83
CA VAL A 1102 59.76 -14.84 -4.56
C VAL A 1102 58.94 -13.97 -3.60
N SER A 1103 58.29 -14.56 -2.59
CA SER A 1103 57.43 -13.82 -1.66
C SER A 1103 58.21 -12.83 -0.80
N ASP A 1104 59.48 -13.11 -0.56
CA ASP A 1104 60.38 -12.35 0.30
C ASP A 1104 61.20 -11.30 -0.48
N LEU A 1105 61.01 -11.22 -1.81
CA LEU A 1105 61.67 -10.21 -2.64
C LEU A 1105 61.22 -8.78 -2.25
N PRO A 1106 62.15 -7.91 -1.86
CA PRO A 1106 61.81 -6.62 -1.27
C PRO A 1106 61.23 -5.63 -2.28
N TYR A 1107 61.70 -5.62 -3.54
CA TYR A 1107 61.20 -4.67 -4.53
C TYR A 1107 59.84 -5.11 -5.11
N LEU A 1108 59.64 -6.42 -5.33
CA LEU A 1108 58.32 -6.98 -5.63
C LEU A 1108 57.29 -6.62 -4.55
N ASP A 1109 57.62 -6.79 -3.27
CA ASP A 1109 56.72 -6.43 -2.17
C ASP A 1109 56.37 -4.94 -2.17
N SER A 1110 57.38 -4.07 -2.35
CA SER A 1110 57.19 -2.63 -2.47
C SER A 1110 56.26 -2.26 -3.63
N VAL A 1111 56.45 -2.84 -4.82
CA VAL A 1111 55.61 -2.57 -6.00
C VAL A 1111 54.17 -3.02 -5.76
N VAL A 1112 53.97 -4.23 -5.24
CA VAL A 1112 52.62 -4.75 -4.97
C VAL A 1112 51.90 -3.87 -3.96
N ARG A 1113 52.56 -3.49 -2.87
CA ARG A 1113 51.95 -2.66 -1.81
C ARG A 1113 51.65 -1.24 -2.31
N GLU A 1114 52.53 -0.67 -3.13
CA GLU A 1114 52.34 0.67 -3.68
C GLU A 1114 51.17 0.74 -4.66
N VAL A 1115 51.02 -0.25 -5.55
CA VAL A 1115 49.85 -0.28 -6.45
C VAL A 1115 48.55 -0.47 -5.67
N LEU A 1116 48.54 -1.35 -4.66
CA LEU A 1116 47.37 -1.56 -3.80
C LEU A 1116 47.03 -0.34 -2.94
N ARG A 1117 48.01 0.51 -2.62
CA ARG A 1117 47.80 1.81 -1.99
C ARG A 1117 47.10 2.76 -2.96
N LEU A 1118 47.68 2.98 -4.15
CA LEU A 1118 47.20 3.96 -5.13
C LEU A 1118 45.85 3.60 -5.75
N ILE A 1119 45.62 2.32 -6.00
CA ILE A 1119 44.43 1.82 -6.70
C ILE A 1119 43.87 0.62 -5.93
N PRO A 1120 43.23 0.86 -4.77
CA PRO A 1120 42.57 -0.21 -4.04
C PRO A 1120 41.35 -0.71 -4.84
N PRO A 1121 41.17 -2.03 -5.04
CA PRO A 1121 39.99 -2.55 -5.76
C PRO A 1121 38.65 -2.15 -5.14
N VAL A 1122 38.64 -1.83 -3.85
CA VAL A 1122 37.48 -1.31 -3.12
C VAL A 1122 37.78 0.10 -2.62
N HIS A 1123 37.21 1.11 -3.29
CA HIS A 1123 37.50 2.53 -3.05
C HIS A 1123 36.95 3.05 -1.71
N SER A 1124 35.82 2.51 -1.26
CA SER A 1124 35.20 2.95 0.00
C SER A 1124 34.29 1.88 0.60
N SER A 1125 34.00 2.02 1.90
CA SER A 1125 33.02 1.21 2.61
C SER A 1125 32.12 2.11 3.45
N ILE A 1126 30.83 1.80 3.49
CA ILE A 1126 29.85 2.52 4.32
C ILE A 1126 29.50 1.68 5.54
N ARG A 1127 29.42 2.33 6.71
CA ARG A 1127 28.94 1.76 7.97
C ARG A 1127 27.75 2.54 8.49
N VAL A 1128 26.92 1.91 9.31
CA VAL A 1128 25.83 2.55 10.05
C VAL A 1128 26.01 2.26 11.54
N ALA A 1129 25.86 3.29 12.37
CA ALA A 1129 25.92 3.13 13.82
C ALA A 1129 24.64 2.46 14.34
N THR A 1130 24.78 1.32 15.02
CA THR A 1130 23.65 0.56 15.60
C THR A 1130 23.20 1.15 16.94
N GLN A 1131 24.06 1.91 17.60
CA GLN A 1131 23.79 2.64 18.84
C GLN A 1131 24.44 4.02 18.81
N ASP A 1132 24.00 4.91 19.72
CA ASP A 1132 24.68 6.19 19.93
C ASP A 1132 26.11 5.91 20.43
N ASP A 1133 27.08 6.60 19.85
CA ASP A 1133 28.49 6.45 20.19
C ASP A 1133 29.22 7.80 20.07
N GLU A 1134 30.36 7.90 20.73
CA GLU A 1134 31.25 9.04 20.65
C GLU A 1134 32.58 8.61 20.02
N ILE A 1135 32.75 8.94 18.74
CA ILE A 1135 33.92 8.57 17.96
C ILE A 1135 35.09 9.48 18.35
N PRO A 1136 36.21 8.93 18.85
CA PRO A 1136 37.39 9.73 19.16
C PRO A 1136 38.09 10.20 17.89
N THR A 1137 38.59 11.44 17.89
CA THR A 1137 39.34 12.02 16.77
C THR A 1137 40.76 12.42 17.21
N SER A 1138 41.75 12.15 16.36
CA SER A 1138 43.12 12.63 16.61
C SER A 1138 43.26 14.12 16.32
N PHE A 1139 42.52 14.63 15.33
CA PHE A 1139 42.46 16.05 14.96
C PHE A 1139 41.21 16.74 15.55
N PRO A 1140 41.26 18.07 15.81
CA PRO A 1140 40.10 18.81 16.27
C PRO A 1140 38.99 18.88 15.21
N VAL A 1141 37.73 18.82 15.66
CA VAL A 1141 36.55 18.84 14.77
C VAL A 1141 36.14 20.27 14.48
N ARG A 1142 36.19 20.68 13.20
CA ARG A 1142 35.70 21.99 12.76
C ARG A 1142 34.17 22.02 12.69
N ARG A 1143 33.57 23.06 13.25
CA ARG A 1143 32.13 23.30 13.16
C ARG A 1143 31.76 24.13 11.92
N LYS A 1144 30.48 24.07 11.55
CA LYS A 1144 29.91 24.81 10.41
C LYS A 1144 30.00 26.34 10.54
N ASP A 1145 30.03 26.86 11.76
CA ASP A 1145 30.24 28.29 12.08
C ASP A 1145 31.71 28.72 11.92
N GLY A 1146 32.62 27.80 11.59
CA GLY A 1146 34.04 28.06 11.45
C GLY A 1146 34.80 28.05 12.78
N ALA A 1147 34.12 27.84 13.92
CA ALA A 1147 34.76 27.75 15.22
C ALA A 1147 35.41 26.37 15.42
N ASP A 1148 36.66 26.37 15.89
CA ASP A 1148 37.33 25.19 16.44
C ASP A 1148 37.25 25.25 17.96
N ASN A 1149 36.45 24.36 18.56
CA ASN A 1149 36.27 24.32 20.01
C ASN A 1149 37.30 23.39 20.70
N GLY A 1150 38.29 22.85 19.96
CA GLY A 1150 39.25 21.88 20.48
C GLY A 1150 38.64 20.52 20.84
N LYS A 1151 37.37 20.27 20.49
CA LYS A 1151 36.69 19.01 20.77
C LYS A 1151 37.29 17.90 19.91
N ARG A 1152 37.82 16.85 20.55
CA ARG A 1152 38.48 15.68 19.93
C ARG A 1152 37.57 14.44 19.88
N SER A 1153 36.28 14.66 19.74
CA SER A 1153 35.29 13.60 19.66
C SER A 1153 34.06 14.04 18.86
N ILE A 1154 33.47 13.08 18.14
CA ILE A 1154 32.27 13.28 17.33
C ILE A 1154 31.15 12.42 17.90
N ARG A 1155 30.07 13.07 18.31
CA ARG A 1155 28.86 12.36 18.70
C ARG A 1155 28.14 11.86 17.45
N ILE A 1156 28.02 10.54 17.33
CA ILE A 1156 27.30 9.86 16.26
C ILE A 1156 26.03 9.24 16.84
N PRO A 1157 24.83 9.70 16.43
CA PRO A 1157 23.60 9.08 16.86
C PRO A 1157 23.35 7.81 16.05
N LYS A 1158 22.63 6.88 16.69
CA LYS A 1158 22.13 5.65 16.08
C LYS A 1158 21.46 5.93 14.73
N GLY A 1159 21.79 5.12 13.74
CA GLY A 1159 21.25 5.20 12.38
C GLY A 1159 22.02 6.14 11.45
N SER A 1160 23.01 6.90 11.96
CA SER A 1160 23.88 7.72 11.10
C SER A 1160 24.88 6.87 10.34
N PHE A 1161 25.20 7.31 9.12
CA PHE A 1161 26.17 6.66 8.28
C PHE A 1161 27.59 7.21 8.51
N VAL A 1162 28.56 6.31 8.50
CA VAL A 1162 29.98 6.65 8.48
C VAL A 1162 30.58 6.11 7.20
N HIS A 1163 31.14 7.01 6.41
CA HIS A 1163 31.86 6.69 5.18
C HIS A 1163 33.33 6.48 5.52
N VAL A 1164 33.87 5.31 5.18
CA VAL A 1164 35.28 4.95 5.31
C VAL A 1164 35.90 5.02 3.91
N PRO A 1165 36.54 6.14 3.54
CA PRO A 1165 37.08 6.34 2.19
C PRO A 1165 38.49 5.72 2.10
N VAL A 1166 38.56 4.47 1.63
CA VAL A 1166 39.80 3.69 1.53
C VAL A 1166 40.81 4.38 0.61
N GLU A 1167 40.37 4.75 -0.60
CA GLU A 1167 41.20 5.47 -1.56
C GLU A 1167 41.69 6.81 -1.00
N ALA A 1168 40.79 7.59 -0.39
CA ALA A 1168 41.16 8.91 0.12
C ALA A 1168 42.22 8.84 1.22
N PHE A 1169 42.11 7.86 2.12
CA PHE A 1169 43.10 7.63 3.16
C PHE A 1169 44.44 7.16 2.59
N ASN A 1170 44.40 6.26 1.60
CA ASN A 1170 45.61 5.76 0.95
C ASN A 1170 46.31 6.83 0.07
N LEU A 1171 45.61 7.88 -0.34
CA LEU A 1171 46.12 9.01 -1.14
C LEU A 1171 46.31 10.30 -0.31
N ASP A 1172 46.21 10.21 1.01
CA ASP A 1172 46.28 11.36 1.90
C ASP A 1172 47.73 11.87 2.02
N LYS A 1173 47.96 13.10 1.56
CA LYS A 1173 49.29 13.72 1.56
C LYS A 1173 49.89 13.92 2.95
N GLU A 1174 49.05 13.98 3.98
CA GLU A 1174 49.52 14.08 5.37
C GLU A 1174 50.24 12.80 5.83
N PHE A 1175 49.80 11.63 5.34
CA PHE A 1175 50.39 10.35 5.73
C PHE A 1175 51.41 9.83 4.73
N TRP A 1176 51.21 10.12 3.44
CA TRP A 1176 52.00 9.54 2.35
C TRP A 1176 52.95 10.53 1.68
N GLY A 1177 52.97 11.79 2.12
CA GLY A 1177 53.83 12.83 1.54
C GLY A 1177 53.15 13.62 0.42
N ALA A 1178 53.81 14.68 -0.05
CA ALA A 1178 53.25 15.57 -1.08
C ALA A 1178 53.00 14.86 -2.42
N ASP A 1179 53.78 13.82 -2.72
CA ASP A 1179 53.72 12.97 -3.91
C ASP A 1179 52.78 11.76 -3.75
N ALA A 1180 51.89 11.76 -2.75
CA ALA A 1180 50.97 10.65 -2.45
C ALA A 1180 50.12 10.14 -3.64
N TRP A 1181 49.96 10.92 -4.71
CA TRP A 1181 49.18 10.56 -5.89
C TRP A 1181 50.04 9.96 -7.02
N GLU A 1182 51.35 10.05 -6.91
CA GLU A 1182 52.29 9.55 -7.89
C GLU A 1182 52.64 8.09 -7.60
N PHE A 1183 52.96 7.34 -8.65
CA PHE A 1183 53.52 6.00 -8.53
C PHE A 1183 55.02 6.10 -8.25
N ASN A 1184 55.33 6.41 -7.00
CA ASN A 1184 56.67 6.42 -6.45
C ASN A 1184 56.79 5.27 -5.43
N LEU A 1185 57.96 4.69 -5.24
CA LEU A 1185 58.16 3.58 -4.30
C LEU A 1185 58.88 4.10 -3.03
N PRO A 1186 58.19 4.85 -2.14
CA PRO A 1186 58.88 5.42 -0.99
C PRO A 1186 59.29 4.31 -0.01
N GLU A 1187 60.45 4.49 0.64
CA GLU A 1187 60.91 3.58 1.70
C GLU A 1187 59.91 3.51 2.87
N SER A 1188 59.11 4.57 3.06
CA SER A 1188 58.07 4.71 4.09
C SER A 1188 56.90 3.73 3.97
N VAL A 1189 56.68 3.06 2.82
CA VAL A 1189 55.66 1.99 2.70
C VAL A 1189 55.95 0.85 3.69
N LYS A 1190 57.22 0.67 4.09
CA LYS A 1190 57.64 -0.36 5.04
C LYS A 1190 57.40 0.00 6.51
N GLU A 1191 57.27 1.28 6.86
CA GLU A 1191 57.29 1.79 8.25
C GLU A 1191 55.93 2.31 8.76
N LEU A 1192 54.82 1.75 8.29
CA LEU A 1192 53.49 2.22 8.70
C LEU A 1192 53.06 1.69 10.08
N PRO A 1193 52.46 2.52 10.94
CA PRO A 1193 52.01 2.11 12.27
C PRO A 1193 50.88 1.07 12.20
N GLY A 1194 51.15 -0.13 12.76
CA GLY A 1194 50.17 -1.12 13.20
C GLY A 1194 49.02 -1.41 12.24
N LEU A 1195 47.82 -0.91 12.56
CA LEU A 1195 46.55 -1.19 11.86
C LEU A 1195 46.59 -0.90 10.34
N PHE A 1196 47.52 -0.05 9.90
CA PHE A 1196 47.66 0.42 8.53
C PHE A 1196 48.83 -0.22 7.77
N SER A 1197 49.55 -1.17 8.39
CA SER A 1197 50.68 -1.88 7.78
C SER A 1197 50.32 -2.56 6.46
N ASN A 1198 49.05 -2.92 6.26
CA ASN A 1198 48.56 -3.57 5.04
C ASN A 1198 47.95 -2.62 4.01
N THR A 1199 48.04 -1.30 4.18
CA THR A 1199 47.18 -0.30 3.50
C THR A 1199 45.70 -0.57 3.82
N LEU A 1200 44.83 0.45 3.85
CA LEU A 1200 43.43 0.24 4.24
C LEU A 1200 42.66 -0.64 3.22
N THR A 1201 43.32 -1.01 2.12
CA THR A 1201 42.86 -1.82 0.98
C THR A 1201 42.26 -3.18 1.37
N PHE A 1202 42.83 -3.88 2.36
CA PHE A 1202 42.26 -5.14 2.86
C PHE A 1202 41.36 -4.95 4.08
N SER A 1203 40.97 -3.70 4.37
CA SER A 1203 40.27 -3.30 5.57
C SER A 1203 41.03 -3.67 6.86
N ALA A 1204 40.40 -3.48 8.01
CA ALA A 1204 41.00 -3.72 9.31
C ALA A 1204 39.99 -4.26 10.32
N GLY A 1205 40.49 -4.79 11.45
CA GLY A 1205 39.66 -5.33 12.52
C GLY A 1205 38.98 -6.66 12.16
N PRO A 1206 37.87 -7.03 12.84
CA PRO A 1206 37.17 -8.29 12.63
C PRO A 1206 36.61 -8.50 11.22
N ARG A 1207 36.47 -7.43 10.42
CA ARG A 1207 35.98 -7.45 9.03
C ARG A 1207 37.12 -7.34 8.01
N SER A 1208 38.38 -7.50 8.41
CA SER A 1208 39.52 -7.56 7.49
C SER A 1208 39.38 -8.71 6.48
N CYS A 1209 39.95 -8.54 5.29
CA CYS A 1209 39.89 -9.54 4.24
C CYS A 1209 40.43 -10.90 4.72
N ILE A 1210 39.64 -11.96 4.60
CA ILE A 1210 40.08 -13.33 4.94
C ILE A 1210 41.09 -13.87 3.92
N GLY A 1211 40.90 -13.48 2.65
CA GLY A 1211 41.70 -13.91 1.52
C GLY A 1211 42.97 -13.09 1.29
N LEU A 1212 43.37 -12.21 2.22
CA LEU A 1212 44.59 -11.38 2.07
C LEU A 1212 45.80 -12.21 1.64
N ARG A 1213 46.06 -13.33 2.34
CA ARG A 1213 47.22 -14.19 2.04
C ARG A 1213 47.09 -14.88 0.69
N PHE A 1214 45.89 -15.36 0.37
CA PHE A 1214 45.59 -15.99 -0.92
C PHE A 1214 45.82 -15.01 -2.08
N SER A 1215 45.28 -13.79 -1.98
CA SER A 1215 45.45 -12.74 -2.98
C SER A 1215 46.92 -12.33 -3.15
N MET A 1216 47.70 -12.26 -2.06
CA MET A 1216 49.14 -11.98 -2.16
C MET A 1216 49.91 -13.10 -2.87
N ILE A 1217 49.57 -14.37 -2.61
CA ILE A 1217 50.15 -15.52 -3.32
C ILE A 1217 49.83 -15.45 -4.81
N GLU A 1218 48.56 -15.21 -5.14
CA GLU A 1218 48.08 -15.09 -6.51
C GLU A 1218 48.77 -13.95 -7.25
N ILE A 1219 48.74 -12.73 -6.69
CA ILE A 1219 49.33 -11.53 -7.30
C ILE A 1219 50.83 -11.71 -7.53
N LYS A 1220 51.60 -12.12 -6.49
CA LYS A 1220 53.06 -12.25 -6.61
C LYS A 1220 53.46 -13.36 -7.59
N SER A 1221 52.75 -14.48 -7.60
CA SER A 1221 53.02 -15.58 -8.54
C SER A 1221 52.76 -15.16 -9.99
N PHE A 1222 51.63 -14.51 -10.26
CA PHE A 1222 51.29 -14.03 -11.60
C PHE A 1222 52.26 -12.95 -12.07
N LEU A 1223 52.63 -11.99 -11.21
CA LEU A 1223 53.63 -10.98 -11.57
C LEU A 1223 54.98 -11.60 -11.88
N TYR A 1224 55.45 -12.56 -11.07
CA TYR A 1224 56.70 -13.29 -11.35
C TYR A 1224 56.65 -13.96 -12.73
N ILE A 1225 55.61 -14.74 -13.01
CA ILE A 1225 55.48 -15.49 -14.27
C ILE A 1225 55.38 -14.54 -15.46
N LEU A 1226 54.54 -13.50 -15.37
CA LEU A 1226 54.28 -12.60 -16.48
C LEU A 1226 55.46 -11.67 -16.75
N LEU A 1227 56.11 -11.10 -15.73
CA LEU A 1227 57.20 -10.14 -15.90
C LEU A 1227 58.53 -10.80 -16.24
N THR A 1228 58.75 -12.07 -15.90
CA THR A 1228 59.95 -12.81 -16.35
C THR A 1228 59.85 -13.17 -17.84
N ASN A 1229 58.65 -13.33 -18.38
CA ASN A 1229 58.42 -13.80 -19.76
C ASN A 1229 58.02 -12.69 -20.73
N PHE A 1230 57.35 -11.63 -20.29
CA PHE A 1230 56.81 -10.57 -21.16
C PHE A 1230 57.24 -9.17 -20.71
N LYS A 1231 57.42 -8.27 -21.68
CA LYS A 1231 57.57 -6.82 -21.47
C LYS A 1231 56.29 -6.13 -21.91
N PHE A 1232 55.70 -5.31 -21.04
CA PHE A 1232 54.41 -4.66 -21.28
C PHE A 1232 54.59 -3.21 -21.72
N GLN A 1233 53.77 -2.79 -22.68
CA GLN A 1233 53.70 -1.41 -23.20
C GLN A 1233 52.24 -0.95 -23.23
N VAL A 1234 52.03 0.36 -23.15
CA VAL A 1234 50.70 0.97 -23.18
C VAL A 1234 50.15 0.95 -24.61
N THR A 1235 48.83 0.78 -24.74
CA THR A 1235 48.08 0.90 -26.00
C THR A 1235 47.75 2.37 -26.30
N ASP A 1236 47.43 2.69 -27.56
CA ASP A 1236 46.93 4.01 -27.96
C ASP A 1236 45.53 4.31 -27.39
N ASP A 1237 44.82 3.28 -26.93
CA ASP A 1237 43.49 3.41 -26.34
C ASP A 1237 43.54 4.11 -24.97
N LYS A 1238 42.61 5.04 -24.76
CA LYS A 1238 42.47 5.74 -23.48
C LYS A 1238 41.81 4.82 -22.44
N ILE A 1239 42.59 4.39 -21.45
CA ILE A 1239 42.09 3.60 -20.31
C ILE A 1239 41.62 4.52 -19.19
N ILE A 1240 40.39 4.31 -18.69
CA ILE A 1240 39.76 5.12 -17.64
C ILE A 1240 39.54 4.25 -16.40
N LYS A 1241 39.80 4.81 -15.21
CA LYS A 1241 39.42 4.18 -13.94
C LYS A 1241 37.90 4.15 -13.80
N ALA A 1242 37.32 2.96 -13.64
CA ALA A 1242 35.90 2.76 -13.36
C ALA A 1242 35.74 2.03 -12.03
N ASN A 1243 34.81 2.49 -11.18
CA ASN A 1243 34.58 1.91 -9.86
C ASN A 1243 33.51 0.81 -9.93
N VAL A 1244 33.74 -0.29 -9.19
CA VAL A 1244 32.68 -1.21 -8.80
C VAL A 1244 31.79 -0.46 -7.80
N TYR A 1245 30.54 -0.21 -8.18
CA TYR A 1245 29.46 0.50 -7.44
C TYR A 1245 29.24 1.98 -7.74
N GLU A 1246 28.28 2.17 -8.64
CA GLU A 1246 27.37 3.33 -8.74
C GLU A 1246 25.95 2.99 -8.24
N LEU A 1247 25.78 1.99 -7.35
CA LEU A 1247 24.43 1.64 -6.83
C LEU A 1247 23.85 2.66 -5.82
N PHE A 1248 24.61 3.66 -5.41
CA PHE A 1248 24.10 4.73 -4.53
C PHE A 1248 24.49 6.15 -4.96
N SER A 1249 25.10 6.34 -6.14
CA SER A 1249 25.54 7.64 -6.65
C SER A 1249 24.78 8.02 -7.92
N ILE A 1250 24.41 9.31 -8.03
CA ILE A 1250 23.53 10.05 -8.97
C ILE A 1250 22.39 10.76 -8.21
#